data_AF-A0A7C3ZQX9-F1
#
_entry.id   AF-A0A7C3ZQX9-F1
#
_cell.length_a   1.000
_cell.length_b   1.000
_cell.length_c   1.000
_cell.angle_alpha   90.00
_cell.angle_beta   90.00
_cell.angle_gamma   90.00
#
_symmetry.space_group_name_H-M   'P 1'
#
loop_
_entity.id
_entity.type
_entity.pdbx_description
1 polymer ?
#
loop_
_entity_poly.entity_id
_entity_poly.type
_entity_poly.pdbx_seq_one_letter_code
_entity_poly.pdbx_strand_id
1 'polypeptide(L)'
;MENCEIIEFPDVGITLSDGTRLSARVWCPADAEDNPVPAILEYLPYRKRDGTVGRDAITHPWMARRGYACVRVDIRGNGDSEGVMADEYSPEELADGVEIINWLAAQTWCTGKVGMMGISWGGFNALQIAALQPEPLKAIITLCSTADRYNEDIHYRGGCLLGENFDWGSVMLSYSSRAPDPDLVGEKWRDMWLERLEADTFLPGIWLNHQTRDEYWKHGSICEDYSAVKAATLAISGWGDAYKNTVPQLVENLSAPVKGINGPWMHKYPHIAAPEPRIGFLHEALRWWDHWLKGENTGVENDPDYRMFLMDGVRPKTWYEERAGRWIAEANWPVDRPATRLFFDIGGKLGEKAHGFSATVASPQHCGLEAGQFCAIWGGPELPGDQRADDAFSAVFCSEPLEEDADIAGQAVVKMTVTSDKPQAQVAVRLNHVHQDGASTRITYGLLNLTHRDGHAHPQPLTPGKAYEVTIPLDHIAYRMPRGGRLAVAISNAYWPLIWPSPEAGTLTISAGSIDLPVRPPAKGDEVTFEEPETDIETWEHDVIRPAGFKRWRETDMKTGLVTLHVVDDFGKVRDSDHGLVTGAIATKQWVIHPDDPNSARASTHWVDEFERGGLRLCTETVTEMWSDSQHFYLAAQVRAWEGEDLIFDSQVNKKRDR
;
A
#
# COMPACT_ATOMS: atom_id res chain seq x y z
N MET A 1 -24.37 14.09 22.19
CA MET A 1 -25.54 14.06 21.30
C MET A 1 -26.28 12.77 21.59
N GLU A 2 -27.62 12.78 21.72
CA GLU A 2 -28.39 11.53 21.74
C GLU A 2 -28.13 10.81 20.40
N ASN A 3 -27.77 9.53 20.43
CA ASN A 3 -27.46 8.78 19.22
C ASN A 3 -28.66 8.80 18.27
N CYS A 4 -28.44 9.32 17.05
CA CYS A 4 -29.48 9.33 16.03
C CYS A 4 -29.84 7.88 15.63
N GLU A 5 -31.13 7.62 15.42
CA GLU A 5 -31.59 6.38 14.81
C GLU A 5 -31.14 6.36 13.35
N ILE A 6 -30.59 5.23 12.88
CA ILE A 6 -30.11 5.09 11.50
C ILE A 6 -30.88 3.98 10.80
N ILE A 7 -31.06 4.16 9.50
CA ILE A 7 -31.59 3.16 8.59
C ILE A 7 -30.42 2.69 7.72
N GLU A 8 -30.31 1.37 7.58
CA GLU A 8 -29.38 0.75 6.65
C GLU A 8 -30.12 0.25 5.41
N PHE A 9 -29.59 0.60 4.24
CA PHE A 9 -29.98 0.04 2.96
C PHE A 9 -28.84 -0.85 2.45
N PRO A 10 -29.03 -2.19 2.41
CA PRO A 10 -27.96 -3.11 2.02
C PRO A 10 -27.58 -2.99 0.53
N ASP A 11 -28.48 -2.45 -0.28
CA ASP A 11 -28.28 -2.16 -1.70
C ASP A 11 -29.18 -1.01 -2.19
N VAL A 12 -28.54 0.02 -2.74
CA VAL A 12 -29.13 1.15 -3.44
C VAL A 12 -28.47 1.24 -4.81
N GLY A 13 -29.28 1.24 -5.87
CA GLY A 13 -28.78 1.35 -7.24
C GLY A 13 -28.50 2.81 -7.61
N ILE A 14 -27.25 3.13 -7.95
CA ILE A 14 -26.85 4.41 -8.53
C ILE A 14 -26.74 4.19 -10.04
N THR A 15 -27.68 4.74 -10.80
CA THR A 15 -27.64 4.66 -12.27
C THR A 15 -26.85 5.83 -12.83
N LEU A 16 -25.75 5.52 -13.51
CA LEU A 16 -24.87 6.48 -14.17
C LEU A 16 -25.47 6.98 -15.48
N SER A 17 -24.85 7.99 -16.08
CA SER A 17 -25.33 8.63 -17.31
C SER A 17 -25.34 7.69 -18.52
N ASP A 18 -24.47 6.67 -18.52
CA ASP A 18 -24.39 5.62 -19.54
C ASP A 18 -25.42 4.48 -19.34
N GLY A 19 -26.19 4.53 -18.25
CA GLY A 19 -27.17 3.52 -17.88
C GLY A 19 -26.64 2.39 -16.99
N THR A 20 -25.33 2.37 -16.70
CA THR A 20 -24.72 1.38 -15.80
C THR A 20 -25.21 1.58 -14.37
N ARG A 21 -25.66 0.50 -13.74
CA ARG A 21 -26.06 0.52 -12.32
C ARG A 21 -24.90 0.11 -11.43
N LEU A 22 -24.46 1.03 -10.57
CA LEU A 22 -23.56 0.71 -9.46
C LEU A 22 -24.36 0.36 -8.20
N SER A 23 -23.83 -0.54 -7.39
CA SER A 23 -24.42 -1.04 -6.16
C SER A 23 -23.79 -0.35 -4.94
N ALA A 24 -24.63 0.25 -4.11
CA ALA A 24 -24.22 0.99 -2.92
C ALA A 24 -24.86 0.44 -1.65
N ARG A 25 -24.10 0.30 -0.57
CA ARG A 25 -24.64 0.12 0.79
C ARG A 25 -24.66 1.46 1.49
N VAL A 26 -25.79 1.81 2.10
CA VAL A 26 -26.04 3.15 2.65
C VAL A 26 -26.46 3.06 4.10
N TRP A 27 -25.82 3.85 4.96
CA TRP A 27 -26.25 4.09 6.34
C TRP A 27 -26.65 5.56 6.46
N CYS A 28 -27.91 5.82 6.78
CA CYS A 28 -28.47 7.17 6.77
C CYS A 28 -29.26 7.45 8.07
N PRO A 29 -29.16 8.65 8.67
CA PRO A 29 -30.05 9.09 9.73
C PRO A 29 -31.52 8.92 9.33
N ALA A 30 -32.34 8.37 10.22
CA ALA A 30 -33.73 8.03 9.93
C ALA A 30 -34.60 9.26 9.58
N ASP A 31 -34.21 10.44 10.06
CA ASP A 31 -34.88 11.72 9.83
C ASP A 31 -34.21 12.57 8.73
N ALA A 32 -33.28 12.01 7.95
CA ALA A 32 -32.50 12.77 6.96
C ALA A 32 -33.36 13.40 5.84
N GLU A 33 -34.53 12.85 5.53
CA GLU A 33 -35.45 13.45 4.55
C GLU A 33 -36.04 14.79 5.04
N ASP A 34 -36.28 14.92 6.35
CA ASP A 34 -36.77 16.16 6.96
C ASP A 34 -35.60 17.08 7.41
N ASN A 35 -34.46 16.48 7.77
CA ASN A 35 -33.23 17.14 8.21
C ASN A 35 -32.02 16.66 7.40
N PRO A 36 -31.80 17.18 6.17
CA PRO A 36 -30.73 16.70 5.30
C PRO A 36 -29.35 16.77 5.95
N VAL A 37 -28.52 15.76 5.67
CA VAL A 37 -27.16 15.61 6.22
C VAL A 37 -26.10 15.56 5.10
N PRO A 38 -24.83 15.91 5.36
CA PRO A 38 -23.76 15.67 4.40
C PRO A 38 -23.54 14.16 4.15
N ALA A 39 -23.04 13.83 2.95
CA ALA A 39 -22.72 12.45 2.58
C ALA A 39 -21.21 12.17 2.70
N ILE A 40 -20.84 10.94 3.06
CA ILE A 40 -19.46 10.43 3.04
C ILE A 40 -19.40 9.23 2.09
N LEU A 41 -18.63 9.35 1.02
CA LEU A 41 -18.45 8.32 0.00
C LEU A 41 -17.19 7.47 0.26
N GLU A 42 -17.31 6.15 0.11
CA GLU A 42 -16.18 5.22 -0.06
C GLU A 42 -16.40 4.38 -1.33
N TYR A 43 -15.48 4.46 -2.30
CA TYR A 43 -15.61 3.91 -3.65
C TYR A 43 -14.36 3.12 -4.06
N LEU A 44 -14.49 1.78 -4.20
CA LEU A 44 -13.37 0.84 -4.39
C LEU A 44 -13.86 -0.59 -4.75
N PRO A 45 -13.01 -1.48 -5.29
CA PRO A 45 -13.41 -2.78 -5.87
C PRO A 45 -13.62 -3.93 -4.88
N TYR A 46 -13.34 -3.75 -3.59
CA TYR A 46 -13.24 -4.84 -2.62
C TYR A 46 -14.56 -5.36 -2.02
N ARG A 47 -15.67 -5.31 -2.76
CA ARG A 47 -16.99 -5.90 -2.43
C ARG A 47 -17.55 -5.58 -1.04
N LYS A 48 -18.58 -4.75 -1.00
CA LYS A 48 -19.24 -4.27 0.23
C LYS A 48 -19.91 -5.35 1.10
N ARG A 49 -20.24 -6.52 0.54
CA ARG A 49 -20.97 -7.60 1.26
C ARG A 49 -20.09 -8.68 1.89
N ASP A 50 -18.92 -8.93 1.32
CA ASP A 50 -18.10 -10.09 1.70
C ASP A 50 -16.59 -9.80 1.72
N GLY A 51 -16.14 -8.65 1.19
CA GLY A 51 -14.75 -8.22 1.27
C GLY A 51 -14.51 -7.16 2.33
N THR A 52 -15.28 -6.07 2.32
CA THR A 52 -15.12 -4.95 3.28
C THR A 52 -16.13 -4.93 4.41
N VAL A 53 -17.11 -5.85 4.41
CA VAL A 53 -18.22 -5.92 5.38
C VAL A 53 -17.78 -5.71 6.83
N GLY A 54 -16.66 -6.32 7.21
CA GLY A 54 -16.13 -6.24 8.56
C GLY A 54 -15.72 -4.86 9.02
N ARG A 55 -14.92 -4.15 8.22
CA ARG A 55 -14.51 -2.78 8.53
C ARG A 55 -15.66 -1.79 8.35
N ASP A 56 -16.54 -2.07 7.38
CA ASP A 56 -17.66 -1.20 7.03
C ASP A 56 -18.68 -1.16 8.18
N ALA A 57 -18.99 -2.31 8.77
CA ALA A 57 -19.90 -2.44 9.92
C ALA A 57 -19.41 -1.71 11.17
N ILE A 58 -18.10 -1.54 11.33
CA ILE A 58 -17.50 -0.84 12.47
C ILE A 58 -17.45 0.68 12.22
N THR A 59 -17.25 1.09 10.98
CA THR A 59 -16.88 2.48 10.62
C THR A 59 -18.10 3.32 10.23
N HIS A 60 -18.90 2.85 9.27
CA HIS A 60 -19.97 3.64 8.67
C HIS A 60 -21.17 3.88 9.62
N PRO A 61 -21.67 2.88 10.37
CA PRO A 61 -22.75 3.11 11.33
C PRO A 61 -22.40 4.13 12.41
N TRP A 62 -21.16 4.09 12.93
CA TRP A 62 -20.71 5.01 13.97
C TRP A 62 -20.77 6.46 13.50
N MET A 63 -20.33 6.70 12.26
CA MET A 63 -20.37 8.03 11.64
C MET A 63 -21.81 8.44 11.30
N ALA A 64 -22.63 7.50 10.83
CA ALA A 64 -24.02 7.77 10.49
C ALA A 64 -24.85 8.24 11.68
N ARG A 65 -24.65 7.63 12.86
CA ARG A 65 -25.30 8.05 14.12
C ARG A 65 -24.92 9.46 14.57
N ARG A 66 -23.89 10.06 13.95
CA ARG A 66 -23.37 11.41 14.22
C ARG A 66 -23.72 12.40 13.10
N GLY A 67 -24.77 12.10 12.34
CA GLY A 67 -25.39 13.03 11.40
C GLY A 67 -24.71 13.08 10.04
N TYR A 68 -24.40 11.90 9.48
CA TYR A 68 -23.83 11.73 8.14
C TYR A 68 -24.55 10.61 7.40
N ALA A 69 -24.74 10.76 6.09
CA ALA A 69 -25.12 9.63 5.25
C ALA A 69 -23.85 8.96 4.72
N CYS A 70 -23.55 7.74 5.16
CA CYS A 70 -22.36 7.00 4.72
C CYS A 70 -22.72 6.08 3.56
N VAL A 71 -21.96 6.14 2.46
CA VAL A 71 -22.27 5.45 1.20
C VAL A 71 -21.04 4.69 0.72
N ARG A 72 -21.13 3.35 0.73
CA ARG A 72 -20.08 2.44 0.27
C ARG A 72 -20.49 1.84 -1.09
N VAL A 73 -19.74 2.15 -2.15
CA VAL A 73 -20.09 1.80 -3.54
C VAL A 73 -19.08 0.85 -4.16
N ASP A 74 -19.53 -0.33 -4.61
CA ASP A 74 -18.67 -1.21 -5.40
C ASP A 74 -18.40 -0.57 -6.77
N ILE A 75 -17.15 -0.51 -7.21
CA ILE A 75 -16.85 0.07 -8.52
C ILE A 75 -17.43 -0.79 -9.66
N ARG A 76 -17.54 -0.18 -10.84
CA ARG A 76 -17.93 -0.86 -12.08
C ARG A 76 -17.19 -2.20 -12.25
N GLY A 77 -17.93 -3.24 -12.60
CA GLY A 77 -17.40 -4.58 -12.80
C GLY A 77 -16.95 -5.34 -11.56
N ASN A 78 -17.15 -4.80 -10.36
CA ASN A 78 -16.82 -5.48 -9.12
C ASN A 78 -18.03 -5.58 -8.19
N GLY A 79 -18.02 -6.59 -7.32
CA GLY A 79 -19.13 -6.85 -6.40
C GLY A 79 -20.47 -6.96 -7.12
N ASP A 80 -21.43 -6.18 -6.66
CA ASP A 80 -22.80 -6.21 -7.17
C ASP A 80 -23.08 -5.12 -8.24
N SER A 81 -22.06 -4.38 -8.68
CA SER A 81 -22.16 -3.29 -9.67
C SER A 81 -22.05 -3.80 -11.11
N GLU A 82 -22.89 -3.32 -12.03
CA GLU A 82 -22.83 -3.69 -13.45
C GLU A 82 -21.50 -3.27 -14.14
N GLY A 83 -21.32 -3.73 -15.38
CA GLY A 83 -20.15 -3.41 -16.22
C GLY A 83 -18.94 -4.32 -15.99
N VAL A 84 -17.79 -3.88 -16.50
CA VAL A 84 -16.50 -4.59 -16.45
C VAL A 84 -15.41 -3.67 -15.92
N MET A 85 -14.40 -4.25 -15.26
CA MET A 85 -13.22 -3.52 -14.81
C MET A 85 -12.13 -3.62 -15.86
N ALA A 86 -11.71 -2.49 -16.43
CA ALA A 86 -10.70 -2.47 -17.49
C ALA A 86 -9.26 -2.44 -16.96
N ASP A 87 -9.01 -1.62 -15.94
CA ASP A 87 -7.70 -1.38 -15.35
C ASP A 87 -7.85 -0.75 -13.96
N GLU A 88 -6.73 -0.48 -13.29
CA GLU A 88 -6.69 0.32 -12.08
C GLU A 88 -6.80 1.82 -12.37
N TYR A 89 -7.62 2.53 -11.59
CA TYR A 89 -7.69 4.00 -11.58
C TYR A 89 -7.98 4.59 -12.97
N SER A 90 -8.76 3.86 -13.77
CA SER A 90 -9.01 4.22 -15.16
C SER A 90 -9.75 5.56 -15.27
N PRO A 91 -9.65 6.29 -16.39
CA PRO A 91 -10.44 7.49 -16.60
C PRO A 91 -11.96 7.27 -16.43
N GLU A 92 -12.46 6.08 -16.78
CA GLU A 92 -13.86 5.69 -16.58
C GLU A 92 -14.20 5.57 -15.08
N GLU A 93 -13.36 4.86 -14.31
CA GLU A 93 -13.53 4.72 -12.86
C GLU A 93 -13.57 6.09 -12.15
N LEU A 94 -12.66 7.00 -12.50
CA LEU A 94 -12.64 8.33 -11.89
C LEU A 94 -13.84 9.19 -12.32
N ALA A 95 -14.31 9.04 -13.56
CA ALA A 95 -15.50 9.72 -14.06
C ALA A 95 -16.78 9.21 -13.37
N ASP A 96 -16.91 7.89 -13.18
CA ASP A 96 -17.98 7.27 -12.39
C ASP A 96 -17.99 7.86 -10.96
N GLY A 97 -16.82 7.98 -10.34
CA GLY A 97 -16.66 8.63 -9.03
C GLY A 97 -17.19 10.06 -8.98
N VAL A 98 -16.89 10.88 -10.00
CA VAL A 98 -17.43 12.24 -10.14
C VAL A 98 -18.95 12.24 -10.31
N GLU A 99 -19.50 11.33 -11.11
CA GLU A 99 -20.96 11.20 -11.27
C GLU A 99 -21.66 10.80 -9.97
N ILE A 100 -21.10 9.85 -9.21
CA ILE A 100 -21.62 9.45 -7.90
C ILE A 100 -21.66 10.65 -6.95
N ILE A 101 -20.60 11.46 -6.88
CA ILE A 101 -20.55 12.64 -6.01
C ILE A 101 -21.68 13.64 -6.36
N ASN A 102 -21.91 13.88 -7.66
CA ASN A 102 -23.00 14.75 -8.10
C ASN A 102 -24.37 14.14 -7.83
N TRP A 103 -24.52 12.82 -8.01
CA TRP A 103 -25.76 12.10 -7.70
C TRP A 103 -26.09 12.20 -6.20
N LEU A 104 -25.09 12.00 -5.33
CA LEU A 104 -25.23 12.13 -3.87
C LEU A 104 -25.69 13.53 -3.48
N ALA A 105 -25.03 14.55 -4.02
CA ALA A 105 -25.35 15.94 -3.72
C ALA A 105 -26.76 16.36 -4.17
N ALA A 106 -27.36 15.63 -5.11
CA ALA A 106 -28.71 15.89 -5.62
C ALA A 106 -29.83 15.17 -4.82
N GLN A 107 -29.50 14.28 -3.88
CA GLN A 107 -30.50 13.57 -3.09
C GLN A 107 -31.18 14.49 -2.08
N THR A 108 -32.47 14.25 -1.80
CA THR A 108 -33.27 15.07 -0.86
C THR A 108 -32.75 15.01 0.57
N TRP A 109 -32.19 13.87 0.97
CA TRP A 109 -31.56 13.67 2.27
C TRP A 109 -30.15 14.25 2.38
N CYS A 110 -29.56 14.76 1.28
CA CYS A 110 -28.21 15.32 1.27
C CYS A 110 -28.22 16.84 1.37
N THR A 111 -27.30 17.43 2.14
CA THR A 111 -27.10 18.90 2.19
C THR A 111 -26.51 19.49 0.91
N GLY A 112 -26.17 18.66 -0.08
CA GLY A 112 -25.39 19.04 -1.26
C GLY A 112 -23.87 19.08 -1.03
N LYS A 113 -23.41 18.74 0.18
CA LYS A 113 -21.97 18.63 0.50
C LYS A 113 -21.58 17.18 0.67
N VAL A 114 -20.49 16.81 0.01
CA VAL A 114 -19.96 15.44 0.00
C VAL A 114 -18.52 15.45 0.52
N GLY A 115 -18.21 14.49 1.39
CA GLY A 115 -16.86 14.08 1.72
C GLY A 115 -16.55 12.72 1.07
N MET A 116 -15.27 12.42 0.88
CA MET A 116 -14.84 11.10 0.38
C MET A 116 -13.70 10.54 1.24
N MET A 117 -13.76 9.25 1.55
CA MET A 117 -12.68 8.57 2.26
C MET A 117 -12.43 7.18 1.72
N GLY A 118 -11.24 6.66 2.00
CA GLY A 118 -10.89 5.29 1.68
C GLY A 118 -9.46 4.98 2.06
N ILE A 119 -9.17 3.69 2.13
CA ILE A 119 -7.81 3.15 2.27
C ILE A 119 -7.39 2.45 0.99
N SER A 120 -6.09 2.47 0.68
CA SER A 120 -5.57 1.79 -0.52
C SER A 120 -6.24 2.39 -1.75
N TRP A 121 -6.63 1.57 -2.71
CA TRP A 121 -7.49 1.94 -3.85
C TRP A 121 -8.58 2.98 -3.54
N GLY A 122 -9.30 2.86 -2.41
CA GLY A 122 -10.31 3.86 -2.03
C GLY A 122 -9.71 5.22 -1.66
N GLY A 123 -8.53 5.24 -1.04
CA GLY A 123 -7.76 6.45 -0.78
C GLY A 123 -7.17 7.05 -2.06
N PHE A 124 -6.67 6.22 -2.97
CA PHE A 124 -6.24 6.64 -4.30
C PHE A 124 -7.38 7.31 -5.05
N ASN A 125 -8.56 6.67 -5.11
CA ASN A 125 -9.75 7.25 -5.72
C ASN A 125 -10.15 8.56 -5.04
N ALA A 126 -10.15 8.63 -3.70
CA ALA A 126 -10.48 9.86 -2.99
C ALA A 126 -9.56 11.02 -3.40
N LEU A 127 -8.27 10.76 -3.50
CA LEU A 127 -7.26 11.74 -3.84
C LEU A 127 -7.30 12.14 -5.33
N GLN A 128 -7.44 11.16 -6.23
CA GLN A 128 -7.50 11.38 -7.68
C GLN A 128 -8.80 12.08 -8.12
N ILE A 129 -9.95 11.68 -7.57
CA ILE A 129 -11.23 12.35 -7.84
C ILE A 129 -11.22 13.77 -7.28
N ALA A 130 -10.59 14.02 -6.14
CA ALA A 130 -10.43 15.38 -5.62
C ALA A 130 -9.64 16.30 -6.55
N ALA A 131 -8.68 15.77 -7.31
CA ALA A 131 -7.96 16.51 -8.35
C ALA A 131 -8.83 16.85 -9.58
N LEU A 132 -9.93 16.11 -9.80
CA LEU A 132 -10.94 16.41 -10.84
C LEU A 132 -11.94 17.50 -10.40
N GLN A 133 -11.87 17.95 -9.14
CA GLN A 133 -12.62 19.09 -8.60
C GLN A 133 -14.15 19.03 -8.79
N PRO A 134 -14.84 17.91 -8.51
CA PRO A 134 -16.29 17.92 -8.47
C PRO A 134 -16.77 18.93 -7.42
N GLU A 135 -17.59 19.90 -7.83
CA GLU A 135 -18.00 21.02 -6.96
C GLU A 135 -18.55 20.56 -5.60
N PRO A 136 -19.40 19.51 -5.49
CA PRO A 136 -19.94 19.09 -4.20
C PRO A 136 -18.91 18.51 -3.23
N LEU A 137 -17.73 18.08 -3.68
CA LEU A 137 -16.69 17.49 -2.84
C LEU A 137 -15.94 18.55 -2.07
N LYS A 138 -16.12 18.60 -0.75
CA LYS A 138 -15.55 19.66 0.10
C LYS A 138 -14.33 19.20 0.89
N ALA A 139 -14.25 17.92 1.24
CA ALA A 139 -13.14 17.36 1.98
C ALA A 139 -12.92 15.88 1.67
N ILE A 140 -11.67 15.42 1.83
CA ILE A 140 -11.29 14.02 1.76
C ILE A 140 -10.49 13.57 2.98
N ILE A 141 -10.57 12.28 3.29
CA ILE A 141 -9.60 11.58 4.12
C ILE A 141 -8.99 10.47 3.27
N THR A 142 -7.74 10.65 2.85
CA THR A 142 -7.02 9.65 2.05
C THR A 142 -6.08 8.84 2.92
N LEU A 143 -6.29 7.52 2.97
CA LEU A 143 -5.46 6.61 3.76
C LEU A 143 -4.63 5.71 2.84
N CYS A 144 -3.34 5.58 3.16
CA CYS A 144 -2.42 4.65 2.51
C CYS A 144 -2.53 4.73 0.96
N SER A 145 -2.45 5.95 0.44
CA SER A 145 -2.57 6.28 -0.99
C SER A 145 -1.27 6.82 -1.54
N THR A 146 -1.06 6.78 -2.86
CA THR A 146 0.12 7.41 -3.49
C THR A 146 -0.16 8.77 -4.14
N ALA A 147 0.85 9.65 -4.15
CA ALA A 147 0.87 10.83 -5.04
C ALA A 147 1.61 10.56 -6.36
N ASP A 148 2.37 9.46 -6.46
CA ASP A 148 3.16 9.08 -7.63
C ASP A 148 2.95 7.60 -7.97
N ARG A 149 2.11 7.33 -8.97
CA ARG A 149 1.76 5.96 -9.40
C ARG A 149 2.94 5.17 -9.97
N TYR A 150 3.97 5.83 -10.51
CA TYR A 150 5.12 5.10 -11.05
C TYR A 150 6.07 4.68 -9.94
N ASN A 151 6.43 5.61 -9.05
CA ASN A 151 7.59 5.44 -8.17
C ASN A 151 7.22 5.03 -6.74
N GLU A 152 5.96 5.21 -6.35
CA GLU A 152 5.49 4.99 -4.98
C GLU A 152 4.15 4.22 -4.96
N ASP A 153 3.91 3.42 -5.99
CA ASP A 153 2.84 2.43 -6.03
C ASP A 153 3.44 1.01 -6.17
N ILE A 154 2.59 -0.02 -6.25
CA ILE A 154 2.98 -1.42 -6.28
C ILE A 154 3.77 -1.84 -7.54
N HIS A 155 3.96 -0.96 -8.52
CA HIS A 155 4.55 -1.31 -9.81
C HIS A 155 6.07 -1.15 -9.85
N TYR A 156 6.55 0.07 -9.65
CA TYR A 156 7.97 0.39 -9.72
C TYR A 156 8.40 1.25 -8.54
N ARG A 157 9.69 1.15 -8.19
CA ARG A 157 10.31 2.01 -7.19
C ARG A 157 11.75 2.28 -7.54
N GLY A 158 12.11 3.55 -7.68
CA GLY A 158 13.41 3.96 -8.21
C GLY A 158 13.69 3.41 -9.62
N GLY A 159 12.65 3.07 -10.39
CA GLY A 159 12.77 2.37 -11.68
C GLY A 159 13.08 0.87 -11.58
N CYS A 160 13.05 0.27 -10.39
CA CYS A 160 13.07 -1.18 -10.21
C CYS A 160 11.65 -1.74 -10.29
N LEU A 161 11.44 -2.86 -10.99
CA LEU A 161 10.16 -3.59 -10.98
C LEU A 161 9.95 -4.24 -9.61
N LEU A 162 8.86 -3.91 -8.94
CA LEU A 162 8.49 -4.52 -7.66
C LEU A 162 7.87 -5.90 -7.90
N GLY A 163 8.16 -6.85 -7.00
CA GLY A 163 7.46 -8.14 -6.97
C GLY A 163 5.95 -7.97 -6.77
N GLU A 164 5.55 -6.93 -6.02
CA GLU A 164 4.15 -6.57 -5.77
C GLU A 164 3.37 -6.32 -7.07
N ASN A 165 4.03 -5.90 -8.16
CA ASN A 165 3.39 -5.75 -9.47
C ASN A 165 2.72 -7.07 -9.91
N PHE A 166 3.41 -8.20 -9.75
CA PHE A 166 2.83 -9.50 -10.06
C PHE A 166 1.82 -9.97 -8.99
N ASP A 167 2.16 -9.79 -7.71
CA ASP A 167 1.34 -10.30 -6.62
C ASP A 167 -0.02 -9.60 -6.55
N TRP A 168 -0.04 -8.27 -6.58
CA TRP A 168 -1.27 -7.48 -6.59
C TRP A 168 -2.12 -7.73 -7.83
N GLY A 169 -1.49 -7.85 -9.00
CA GLY A 169 -2.20 -8.22 -10.23
C GLY A 169 -2.85 -9.60 -10.15
N SER A 170 -2.28 -10.52 -9.38
CA SER A 170 -2.88 -11.83 -9.10
C SER A 170 -4.03 -11.76 -8.09
N VAL A 171 -3.90 -10.89 -7.07
CA VAL A 171 -5.01 -10.58 -6.13
C VAL A 171 -6.22 -10.05 -6.89
N MET A 172 -6.02 -9.05 -7.76
CA MET A 172 -7.12 -8.43 -8.50
C MET A 172 -7.78 -9.39 -9.49
N LEU A 173 -7.00 -10.22 -10.19
CA LEU A 173 -7.55 -11.29 -11.03
C LEU A 173 -8.47 -12.22 -10.21
N SER A 174 -8.05 -12.64 -9.02
CA SER A 174 -8.91 -13.47 -8.16
C SER A 174 -10.14 -12.71 -7.68
N TYR A 175 -9.96 -11.48 -7.19
CA TYR A 175 -11.03 -10.70 -6.59
C TYR A 175 -12.13 -10.34 -7.58
N SER A 176 -11.76 -9.97 -8.81
CA SER A 176 -12.69 -9.60 -9.88
C SER A 176 -13.35 -10.81 -10.54
N SER A 177 -12.79 -12.02 -10.40
CA SER A 177 -13.41 -13.25 -10.89
C SER A 177 -14.68 -13.67 -10.12
N ARG A 178 -14.91 -13.14 -8.90
CA ARG A 178 -15.99 -13.60 -8.02
C ARG A 178 -17.38 -13.14 -8.46
N ALA A 179 -18.36 -14.02 -8.32
CA ALA A 179 -19.75 -13.78 -8.73
C ALA A 179 -20.45 -12.66 -7.93
N PRO A 180 -21.36 -11.88 -8.54
CA PRO A 180 -22.29 -11.01 -7.82
C PRO A 180 -23.24 -11.82 -6.92
N ASP A 181 -23.78 -11.20 -5.87
CA ASP A 181 -24.74 -11.86 -4.98
C ASP A 181 -26.14 -11.93 -5.65
N PRO A 182 -26.70 -13.12 -5.93
CA PRO A 182 -28.02 -13.27 -6.55
C PRO A 182 -29.16 -12.69 -5.72
N ASP A 183 -29.01 -12.55 -4.39
CA ASP A 183 -30.05 -11.92 -3.54
C ASP A 183 -30.17 -10.42 -3.78
N LEU A 184 -29.11 -9.75 -4.28
CA LEU A 184 -29.13 -8.33 -4.61
C LEU A 184 -29.34 -8.09 -6.11
N VAL A 185 -28.67 -8.87 -6.95
CA VAL A 185 -28.68 -8.67 -8.40
C VAL A 185 -29.88 -9.35 -9.08
N GLY A 186 -30.49 -10.35 -8.44
CA GLY A 186 -31.58 -11.13 -9.02
C GLY A 186 -31.11 -11.97 -10.20
N GLU A 187 -32.03 -12.33 -11.11
CA GLU A 187 -31.80 -13.31 -12.18
C GLU A 187 -30.62 -13.00 -13.13
N LYS A 188 -30.15 -11.75 -13.17
CA LYS A 188 -29.02 -11.31 -14.00
C LYS A 188 -27.64 -11.71 -13.47
N TRP A 189 -27.54 -12.15 -12.22
CA TRP A 189 -26.24 -12.37 -11.55
C TRP A 189 -25.30 -13.27 -12.36
N ARG A 190 -25.86 -14.31 -13.01
CA ARG A 190 -25.09 -15.31 -13.75
C ARG A 190 -24.55 -14.78 -15.07
N ASP A 191 -25.36 -14.01 -15.80
CA ASP A 191 -24.94 -13.39 -17.06
C ASP A 191 -23.87 -12.33 -16.80
N MET A 192 -24.07 -11.50 -15.76
CA MET A 192 -23.07 -10.52 -15.31
C MET A 192 -21.76 -11.18 -14.89
N TRP A 193 -21.83 -12.33 -14.21
CA TRP A 193 -20.63 -13.05 -13.79
C TRP A 193 -19.83 -13.58 -14.98
N LEU A 194 -20.49 -14.22 -15.94
CA LEU A 194 -19.83 -14.75 -17.14
C LEU A 194 -19.24 -13.64 -18.01
N GLU A 195 -19.95 -12.52 -18.19
CA GLU A 195 -19.44 -11.34 -18.90
C GLU A 195 -18.13 -10.84 -18.28
N ARG A 196 -18.08 -10.72 -16.95
CA ARG A 196 -16.87 -10.29 -16.24
C ARG A 196 -15.74 -11.30 -16.37
N LEU A 197 -16.01 -12.59 -16.20
CA LEU A 197 -14.99 -13.64 -16.37
C LEU A 197 -14.39 -13.63 -17.78
N GLU A 198 -15.20 -13.39 -18.81
CA GLU A 198 -14.74 -13.25 -20.20
C GLU A 198 -13.89 -11.98 -20.42
N ALA A 199 -14.21 -10.89 -19.72
CA ALA A 199 -13.48 -9.62 -19.81
C ALA A 199 -12.27 -9.51 -18.87
N ASP A 200 -12.17 -10.38 -17.87
CA ASP A 200 -11.17 -10.30 -16.81
C ASP A 200 -9.75 -10.36 -17.39
N THR A 201 -8.91 -9.45 -16.93
CA THR A 201 -7.61 -9.19 -17.53
C THR A 201 -6.51 -9.35 -16.50
N PHE A 202 -5.52 -10.18 -16.83
CA PHE A 202 -4.28 -10.23 -16.06
C PHE A 202 -3.46 -8.95 -16.27
N LEU A 203 -3.66 -8.00 -15.35
CA LEU A 203 -3.16 -6.62 -15.37
C LEU A 203 -1.63 -6.47 -15.44
N PRO A 204 -0.79 -7.36 -14.84
CA PRO A 204 0.67 -7.27 -15.00
C PRO A 204 1.12 -7.29 -16.47
N GLY A 205 0.33 -7.91 -17.35
CA GLY A 205 0.59 -7.89 -18.79
C GLY A 205 0.34 -6.54 -19.46
N ILE A 206 -0.40 -5.62 -18.85
CA ILE A 206 -0.54 -4.21 -19.25
C ILE A 206 0.62 -3.43 -18.65
N TRP A 207 0.81 -3.52 -17.33
CA TRP A 207 1.80 -2.73 -16.58
C TRP A 207 3.25 -2.92 -17.05
N LEU A 208 3.62 -4.15 -17.49
CA LEU A 208 4.95 -4.41 -18.05
C LEU A 208 5.19 -3.80 -19.44
N ASN A 209 4.17 -3.26 -20.11
CA ASN A 209 4.38 -2.42 -21.30
C ASN A 209 4.84 -1.00 -20.92
N HIS A 210 4.69 -0.62 -19.65
CA HIS A 210 4.93 0.73 -19.16
C HIS A 210 6.10 0.72 -18.17
N GLN A 211 7.29 0.28 -18.60
CA GLN A 211 8.49 0.18 -17.75
C GLN A 211 9.22 1.51 -17.50
N THR A 212 8.67 2.62 -18.00
CA THR A 212 9.19 3.98 -17.82
C THR A 212 8.06 4.89 -17.38
N ARG A 213 8.38 6.03 -16.78
CA ARG A 213 7.38 7.06 -16.44
C ARG A 213 6.83 7.74 -17.70
N ASP A 214 5.85 7.12 -18.33
CA ASP A 214 5.10 7.61 -19.49
C ASP A 214 3.71 8.14 -19.09
N GLU A 215 2.87 8.44 -20.08
CA GLU A 215 1.54 9.01 -19.86
C GLU A 215 0.59 8.09 -19.07
N TYR A 216 0.82 6.76 -19.10
CA TYR A 216 0.01 5.82 -18.34
C TYR A 216 0.16 6.06 -16.84
N TRP A 217 1.39 6.29 -16.37
CA TRP A 217 1.66 6.54 -14.95
C TRP A 217 1.39 7.99 -14.52
N LYS A 218 1.56 8.95 -15.43
CA LYS A 218 1.22 10.35 -15.13
C LYS A 218 -0.27 10.51 -14.89
N HIS A 219 -1.11 9.77 -15.62
CA HIS A 219 -2.54 9.70 -15.33
C HIS A 219 -2.78 9.25 -13.89
N GLY A 220 -3.52 10.04 -13.12
CA GLY A 220 -3.80 9.75 -11.71
C GLY A 220 -2.63 10.00 -10.74
N SER A 221 -1.47 10.47 -11.21
CA SER A 221 -0.38 10.92 -10.33
C SER A 221 -0.62 12.36 -9.89
N ILE A 222 -0.80 12.58 -8.59
CA ILE A 222 -1.06 13.89 -7.99
C ILE A 222 0.16 14.80 -8.08
N CYS A 223 1.36 14.21 -8.09
CA CYS A 223 2.60 14.97 -8.22
C CYS A 223 2.76 15.72 -9.55
N GLU A 224 1.89 15.48 -10.54
CA GLU A 224 1.84 16.27 -11.78
C GLU A 224 1.25 17.68 -11.55
N ASP A 225 0.25 17.80 -10.66
CA ASP A 225 -0.32 19.08 -10.26
C ASP A 225 -1.02 18.98 -8.89
N TYR A 226 -0.25 19.19 -7.82
CA TYR A 226 -0.79 19.26 -6.45
C TYR A 226 -1.84 20.37 -6.28
N SER A 227 -1.80 21.43 -7.10
CA SER A 227 -2.75 22.53 -7.00
C SER A 227 -4.14 22.16 -7.50
N ALA A 228 -4.28 21.06 -8.26
CA ALA A 228 -5.56 20.56 -8.75
C ALA A 228 -6.47 20.08 -7.61
N VAL A 229 -5.91 19.63 -6.49
CA VAL A 229 -6.71 19.23 -5.31
C VAL A 229 -7.20 20.48 -4.59
N LYS A 230 -8.52 20.67 -4.54
CA LYS A 230 -9.18 21.80 -3.85
C LYS A 230 -9.89 21.40 -2.56
N ALA A 231 -10.28 20.13 -2.45
CA ALA A 231 -10.90 19.61 -1.24
C ALA A 231 -9.91 19.63 -0.07
N ALA A 232 -10.39 19.96 1.13
CA ALA A 232 -9.56 19.86 2.32
C ALA A 232 -9.14 18.40 2.53
N THR A 233 -7.84 18.15 2.74
CA THR A 233 -7.27 16.79 2.75
C THR A 233 -6.69 16.41 4.11
N LEU A 234 -7.18 15.33 4.71
CA LEU A 234 -6.48 14.65 5.80
C LEU A 234 -5.80 13.39 5.23
N ALA A 235 -4.47 13.36 5.25
CA ALA A 235 -3.68 12.26 4.73
C ALA A 235 -3.16 11.37 5.87
N ILE A 236 -3.35 10.04 5.77
CA ILE A 236 -2.97 9.11 6.83
C ILE A 236 -2.25 7.88 6.26
N SER A 237 -1.16 7.44 6.88
CA SER A 237 -0.51 6.17 6.55
C SER A 237 0.17 5.57 7.81
N GLY A 238 0.94 4.52 7.64
CA GLY A 238 1.68 3.84 8.70
C GLY A 238 3.12 3.54 8.30
N TRP A 239 4.03 3.42 9.26
CA TRP A 239 5.44 3.13 8.96
C TRP A 239 5.67 1.71 8.45
N GLY A 240 4.75 0.77 8.70
CA GLY A 240 4.75 -0.58 8.11
C GLY A 240 4.05 -0.67 6.75
N ASP A 241 3.42 0.41 6.29
CA ASP A 241 2.71 0.51 5.01
C ASP A 241 3.67 0.74 3.82
N ALA A 242 3.19 0.60 2.58
CA ALA A 242 3.94 0.98 1.39
C ALA A 242 3.92 2.50 1.11
N TYR A 243 2.83 3.19 1.46
CA TYR A 243 2.52 4.54 0.98
C TYR A 243 2.84 5.66 1.98
N LYS A 244 3.76 5.39 2.92
CA LYS A 244 4.13 6.32 4.01
C LYS A 244 4.70 7.66 3.54
N ASN A 245 5.27 7.71 2.33
CA ASN A 245 5.91 8.89 1.76
C ASN A 245 4.89 9.92 1.26
N THR A 246 3.68 9.50 0.90
CA THR A 246 2.68 10.40 0.34
C THR A 246 2.12 11.38 1.37
N VAL A 247 2.02 11.00 2.64
CA VAL A 247 1.54 11.89 3.70
C VAL A 247 2.38 13.18 3.81
N PRO A 248 3.71 13.13 4.03
CA PRO A 248 4.52 14.35 4.06
C PRO A 248 4.56 15.09 2.72
N GLN A 249 4.48 14.39 1.58
CA GLN A 249 4.42 15.03 0.25
C GLN A 249 3.17 15.88 0.08
N LEU A 250 2.00 15.37 0.48
CA LEU A 250 0.74 16.12 0.38
C LEU A 250 0.74 17.33 1.31
N VAL A 251 1.20 17.17 2.56
CA VAL A 251 1.29 18.29 3.51
C VAL A 251 2.23 19.38 3.00
N GLU A 252 3.35 19.01 2.38
CA GLU A 252 4.32 19.97 1.82
C GLU A 252 3.81 20.68 0.57
N ASN A 253 3.07 20.01 -0.31
CA ASN A 253 2.83 20.49 -1.67
C ASN A 253 1.39 20.95 -1.95
N LEU A 254 0.39 20.51 -1.17
CA LEU A 254 -0.99 20.93 -1.40
C LEU A 254 -1.20 22.40 -1.00
N SER A 255 -1.86 23.16 -1.87
CA SER A 255 -2.31 24.52 -1.56
C SER A 255 -3.65 24.55 -0.80
N ALA A 256 -4.40 23.45 -0.83
CA ALA A 256 -5.64 23.29 -0.08
C ALA A 256 -5.33 23.01 1.41
N PRO A 257 -6.29 23.23 2.33
CA PRO A 257 -6.12 22.86 3.72
C PRO A 257 -5.73 21.37 3.83
N VAL A 258 -4.59 21.09 4.48
CA VAL A 258 -4.04 19.74 4.56
C VAL A 258 -3.45 19.46 5.94
N LYS A 259 -3.64 18.23 6.43
CA LYS A 259 -2.98 17.70 7.64
C LYS A 259 -2.54 16.25 7.41
N GLY A 260 -1.45 15.84 8.06
CA GLY A 260 -0.88 14.49 7.91
C GLY A 260 -0.78 13.72 9.23
N ILE A 261 -0.99 12.41 9.18
CA ILE A 261 -0.76 11.48 10.30
C ILE A 261 -0.06 10.21 9.83
N ASN A 262 1.12 9.90 10.38
CA ASN A 262 1.74 8.58 10.20
C ASN A 262 1.89 7.84 11.54
N GLY A 263 1.24 6.69 11.66
CA GLY A 263 1.32 5.83 12.84
C GLY A 263 2.30 4.65 12.69
N PRO A 264 2.40 3.77 13.70
CA PRO A 264 3.23 2.56 13.64
C PRO A 264 2.66 1.46 12.73
N TRP A 265 1.53 1.71 12.10
CA TRP A 265 0.64 0.71 11.52
C TRP A 265 1.17 0.09 10.22
N MET A 266 0.66 -1.10 9.93
CA MET A 266 0.64 -1.70 8.59
C MET A 266 -0.48 -1.06 7.73
N HIS A 267 -0.79 -1.61 6.56
CA HIS A 267 -1.82 -1.13 5.64
C HIS A 267 -3.26 -1.33 6.16
N LYS A 268 -3.64 -0.56 7.19
CA LYS A 268 -4.93 -0.63 7.90
C LYS A 268 -5.44 0.76 8.33
N TYR A 269 -6.74 0.85 8.58
CA TYR A 269 -7.32 2.02 9.23
C TYR A 269 -6.86 2.10 10.69
N PRO A 270 -6.53 3.30 11.22
CA PRO A 270 -5.87 3.40 12.52
C PRO A 270 -6.65 2.88 13.73
N HIS A 271 -7.99 2.88 13.72
CA HIS A 271 -8.83 2.37 14.82
C HIS A 271 -8.94 0.84 14.87
N ILE A 272 -8.54 0.15 13.80
CA ILE A 272 -8.49 -1.31 13.69
C ILE A 272 -7.11 -1.80 13.24
N ALA A 273 -6.10 -0.94 13.35
CA ALA A 273 -4.77 -1.22 12.87
C ALA A 273 -3.98 -2.11 13.83
N ALA A 274 -3.01 -2.79 13.25
CA ALA A 274 -1.89 -3.38 13.96
C ALA A 274 -0.58 -2.84 13.35
N PRO A 275 0.53 -2.85 14.10
CA PRO A 275 0.60 -2.99 15.56
C PRO A 275 -0.06 -1.83 16.30
N GLU A 276 -0.39 -2.04 17.57
CA GLU A 276 -0.69 -0.97 18.53
C GLU A 276 0.51 0.00 18.69
N PRO A 277 0.31 1.24 19.19
CA PRO A 277 -0.97 1.84 19.56
C PRO A 277 -1.82 2.27 18.36
N ARG A 278 -3.10 1.94 18.42
CA ARG A 278 -4.16 2.52 17.61
C ARG A 278 -4.50 3.94 18.07
N ILE A 279 -5.29 4.64 17.28
CA ILE A 279 -5.88 5.94 17.66
C ILE A 279 -7.38 5.93 17.41
N GLY A 280 -8.09 6.85 18.06
CA GLY A 280 -9.49 7.21 17.81
C GLY A 280 -9.69 7.86 16.44
N PHE A 281 -9.42 7.12 15.35
CA PHE A 281 -9.55 7.61 13.98
C PHE A 281 -10.95 8.12 13.67
N LEU A 282 -11.98 7.46 14.18
CA LEU A 282 -13.36 7.91 13.95
C LEU A 282 -13.64 9.28 14.57
N HIS A 283 -13.03 9.59 15.73
CA HIS A 283 -13.09 10.91 16.34
C HIS A 283 -12.32 11.96 15.54
N GLU A 284 -11.13 11.63 15.05
CA GLU A 284 -10.36 12.52 14.16
C GLU A 284 -11.12 12.80 12.85
N ALA A 285 -11.71 11.77 12.25
CA ALA A 285 -12.53 11.89 11.06
C ALA A 285 -13.77 12.76 11.33
N LEU A 286 -14.46 12.55 12.46
CA LEU A 286 -15.63 13.35 12.84
C LEU A 286 -15.28 14.84 12.96
N ARG A 287 -14.19 15.18 13.68
CA ARG A 287 -13.72 16.57 13.82
C ARG A 287 -13.43 17.20 12.45
N TRP A 288 -12.86 16.42 11.54
CA TRP A 288 -12.57 16.85 10.17
C TRP A 288 -13.85 17.12 9.37
N TRP A 289 -14.78 16.18 9.40
CA TRP A 289 -16.05 16.27 8.69
C TRP A 289 -16.95 17.38 9.22
N ASP A 290 -17.08 17.52 10.54
CA ASP A 290 -17.93 18.53 11.15
C ASP A 290 -17.44 19.94 10.76
N HIS A 291 -16.13 20.13 10.64
CA HIS A 291 -15.58 21.39 10.15
C HIS A 291 -15.87 21.63 8.66
N TRP A 292 -15.44 20.74 7.78
CA TRP A 292 -15.49 21.01 6.33
C TRP A 292 -16.87 20.78 5.69
N LEU A 293 -17.68 19.89 6.25
CA LEU A 293 -19.01 19.57 5.73
C LEU A 293 -20.10 20.34 6.48
N LYS A 294 -20.01 20.51 7.80
CA LYS A 294 -21.04 21.21 8.59
C LYS A 294 -20.68 22.66 8.93
N GLY A 295 -19.42 23.07 8.81
CA GLY A 295 -18.96 24.43 9.15
C GLY A 295 -18.78 24.64 10.65
N GLU A 296 -18.64 23.56 11.42
CA GLU A 296 -18.44 23.63 12.86
C GLU A 296 -17.01 24.01 13.23
N ASN A 297 -16.82 24.64 14.38
CA ASN A 297 -15.50 24.99 14.88
C ASN A 297 -14.93 23.86 15.75
N THR A 298 -14.30 22.88 15.11
CA THR A 298 -13.67 21.72 15.78
C THR A 298 -12.18 21.92 16.08
N GLY A 299 -11.62 23.04 15.61
CA GLY A 299 -10.22 23.39 15.79
C GLY A 299 -9.22 22.64 14.91
N VAL A 300 -9.66 21.77 13.99
CA VAL A 300 -8.77 20.95 13.14
C VAL A 300 -7.79 21.75 12.27
N GLU A 301 -8.15 22.99 11.91
CA GLU A 301 -7.25 23.91 11.20
C GLU A 301 -5.97 24.22 12.01
N ASN A 302 -6.08 24.18 13.35
CA ASN A 302 -4.99 24.45 14.28
C ASN A 302 -4.21 23.19 14.68
N ASP A 303 -4.61 22.01 14.22
CA ASP A 303 -3.82 20.79 14.46
C ASP A 303 -2.43 20.96 13.80
N PRO A 304 -1.36 20.37 14.35
CA PRO A 304 -0.06 20.38 13.70
C PRO A 304 -0.14 19.84 12.28
N ASP A 305 0.60 20.46 11.35
CA ASP A 305 0.62 20.06 9.94
C ASP A 305 0.93 18.58 9.76
N TYR A 306 1.86 18.06 10.56
CA TYR A 306 2.23 16.65 10.51
C TYR A 306 2.41 16.04 11.90
N ARG A 307 1.69 14.94 12.16
CA ARG A 307 1.75 14.16 13.40
C ARG A 307 2.31 12.77 13.08
N MET A 308 3.28 12.33 13.86
CA MET A 308 4.06 11.11 13.57
C MET A 308 4.23 10.28 14.82
N PHE A 309 4.13 8.96 14.69
CA PHE A 309 4.51 8.05 15.77
C PHE A 309 6.00 7.76 15.70
N LEU A 310 6.78 8.33 16.61
CA LEU A 310 8.21 8.05 16.74
C LEU A 310 8.41 6.67 17.36
N MET A 311 8.81 5.70 16.53
CA MET A 311 9.03 4.33 16.94
C MET A 311 10.33 4.17 17.72
N ASP A 312 10.27 3.50 18.87
CA ASP A 312 11.47 3.13 19.61
C ASP A 312 12.24 2.03 18.87
N GLY A 313 13.58 2.14 18.92
CA GLY A 313 14.47 1.15 18.32
C GLY A 313 14.50 -0.17 19.06
N VAL A 314 13.61 -1.09 18.66
CA VAL A 314 13.49 -2.43 19.23
C VAL A 314 14.12 -3.50 18.32
N ARG A 315 14.36 -4.69 18.88
CA ARG A 315 14.90 -5.83 18.12
C ARG A 315 13.94 -6.27 17.00
N PRO A 316 14.47 -6.72 15.85
CA PRO A 316 13.65 -7.03 14.68
C PRO A 316 12.75 -8.24 14.94
N LYS A 317 11.52 -8.14 14.46
CA LYS A 317 10.52 -9.20 14.39
C LYS A 317 9.73 -9.00 13.10
N THR A 318 9.33 -10.11 12.50
CA THR A 318 8.47 -10.11 11.32
C THR A 318 7.00 -9.82 11.64
N TRP A 319 6.65 -9.74 12.92
CA TRP A 319 5.36 -9.32 13.43
C TRP A 319 5.49 -8.64 14.80
N TYR A 320 4.70 -7.61 15.04
CA TYR A 320 4.53 -6.97 16.34
C TYR A 320 3.04 -6.84 16.63
N GLU A 321 2.65 -7.13 17.86
CA GLU A 321 1.31 -6.78 18.36
C GLU A 321 1.27 -5.31 18.76
N GLU A 322 2.35 -4.80 19.35
CA GLU A 322 2.52 -3.42 19.78
C GLU A 322 3.92 -2.91 19.42
N ARG A 323 4.00 -1.62 19.09
CA ARG A 323 5.24 -0.87 18.91
C ARG A 323 5.35 0.22 19.96
N ALA A 324 6.32 0.03 20.86
CA ALA A 324 6.76 1.09 21.74
C ALA A 324 7.22 2.33 20.96
N GLY A 325 6.87 3.50 21.47
CA GLY A 325 7.14 4.78 20.83
C GLY A 325 6.39 5.91 21.53
N ARG A 326 6.25 7.02 20.83
CA ARG A 326 5.54 8.23 21.29
C ARG A 326 5.06 9.06 20.12
N TRP A 327 4.00 9.82 20.30
CA TRP A 327 3.51 10.74 19.29
C TRP A 327 4.29 12.05 19.31
N ILE A 328 4.83 12.44 18.17
CA ILE A 328 5.51 13.72 17.96
C ILE A 328 4.76 14.56 16.92
N ALA A 329 5.02 15.85 16.89
CA ALA A 329 4.35 16.76 15.97
C ALA A 329 5.30 17.81 15.37
N GLU A 330 5.03 18.17 14.13
CA GLU A 330 5.63 19.33 13.48
C GLU A 330 4.51 20.32 13.15
N ALA A 331 4.54 21.48 13.79
CA ALA A 331 3.52 22.51 13.61
C ALA A 331 3.50 23.06 12.18
N ASN A 332 4.66 23.08 11.52
CA ASN A 332 4.80 23.42 10.11
C ASN A 332 5.60 22.31 9.44
N TRP A 333 5.19 21.86 8.26
CA TRP A 333 5.93 20.88 7.47
C TRP A 333 6.06 21.34 6.00
N PRO A 334 7.23 21.17 5.35
CA PRO A 334 8.47 20.58 5.86
C PRO A 334 9.19 21.52 6.84
N VAL A 335 10.01 20.95 7.71
CA VAL A 335 10.84 21.74 8.62
C VAL A 335 12.21 22.00 7.98
N ASP A 336 12.61 23.26 7.91
CA ASP A 336 13.98 23.64 7.51
C ASP A 336 14.96 23.31 8.65
N ARG A 337 15.48 22.07 8.64
CA ARG A 337 16.52 21.60 9.57
C ARG A 337 17.75 21.15 8.78
N PRO A 338 18.97 21.56 9.18
CA PRO A 338 20.17 21.06 8.55
C PRO A 338 20.33 19.56 8.82
N ALA A 339 20.53 18.79 7.75
CA ALA A 339 20.75 17.35 7.88
C ALA A 339 22.08 17.04 8.58
N THR A 340 22.10 15.98 9.38
CA THR A 340 23.34 15.41 9.92
C THR A 340 23.97 14.53 8.85
N ARG A 341 25.11 14.94 8.30
CA ARG A 341 25.83 14.20 7.26
C ARG A 341 26.88 13.26 7.85
N LEU A 342 26.81 11.99 7.45
CA LEU A 342 27.84 10.98 7.72
C LEU A 342 28.38 10.43 6.40
N PHE A 343 29.67 10.13 6.35
CA PHE A 343 30.39 9.63 5.19
C PHE A 343 30.74 8.15 5.32
N PHE A 344 30.70 7.47 4.18
CA PHE A 344 31.24 6.12 4.03
C PHE A 344 32.76 6.19 4.03
N ASP A 345 33.40 5.30 4.76
CA ASP A 345 34.84 5.34 4.96
C ASP A 345 35.48 3.94 4.95
N ILE A 346 36.81 3.93 4.80
CA ILE A 346 37.64 2.73 4.71
C ILE A 346 37.40 1.78 5.90
N GLY A 347 37.31 0.48 5.59
CA GLY A 347 37.04 -0.56 6.58
C GLY A 347 35.57 -0.69 6.98
N GLY A 348 34.63 -0.16 6.19
CA GLY A 348 33.20 -0.27 6.46
C GLY A 348 32.73 0.65 7.58
N LYS A 349 33.33 1.84 7.70
CA LYS A 349 32.98 2.82 8.72
C LYS A 349 31.99 3.85 8.19
N LEU A 350 31.14 4.35 9.09
CA LEU A 350 30.22 5.46 8.86
C LEU A 350 30.51 6.57 9.89
N GLY A 351 30.92 7.76 9.45
CA GLY A 351 31.30 8.83 10.40
C GLY A 351 31.50 10.20 9.75
N GLU A 352 32.04 11.15 10.50
CA GLU A 352 32.16 12.56 10.03
C GLU A 352 33.29 12.79 9.00
N LYS A 353 34.14 11.78 8.78
CA LYS A 353 35.32 11.89 7.90
C LYS A 353 35.21 10.88 6.77
N ALA A 354 35.68 11.29 5.59
CA ALA A 354 35.83 10.44 4.43
C ALA A 354 37.32 10.30 4.09
N HIS A 355 37.80 9.06 3.99
CA HIS A 355 39.05 8.71 3.32
C HIS A 355 38.74 7.93 2.04
N GLY A 356 39.72 7.85 1.13
CA GLY A 356 39.54 7.06 -0.08
C GLY A 356 39.32 5.58 0.25
N PHE A 357 38.22 5.02 -0.25
CA PHE A 357 37.91 3.60 -0.15
C PHE A 357 37.42 3.05 -1.49
N SER A 358 37.33 1.72 -1.57
CA SER A 358 36.68 1.02 -2.68
C SER A 358 35.97 -0.20 -2.09
N ALA A 359 34.64 -0.24 -2.22
CA ALA A 359 33.82 -1.34 -1.73
C ALA A 359 33.14 -2.04 -2.91
N THR A 360 33.31 -3.36 -2.99
CA THR A 360 32.67 -4.19 -4.01
C THR A 360 31.32 -4.67 -3.52
N VAL A 361 30.29 -4.61 -4.37
CA VAL A 361 28.95 -5.16 -4.12
C VAL A 361 28.63 -6.14 -5.23
N ALA A 362 28.49 -7.41 -4.86
CA ALA A 362 28.08 -8.52 -5.73
C ALA A 362 27.20 -9.47 -4.92
N SER A 363 25.96 -9.04 -4.68
CA SER A 363 25.02 -9.76 -3.85
C SER A 363 24.48 -10.99 -4.59
N PRO A 364 24.33 -12.15 -3.93
CA PRO A 364 23.61 -13.27 -4.50
C PRO A 364 22.15 -12.88 -4.74
N GLN A 365 21.51 -13.51 -5.72
CA GLN A 365 20.18 -13.11 -6.19
C GLN A 365 19.07 -13.33 -5.15
N HIS A 366 19.30 -14.17 -4.14
CA HIS A 366 18.38 -14.38 -3.01
C HIS A 366 18.60 -13.38 -1.85
N CYS A 367 19.49 -12.39 -1.99
CA CYS A 367 19.58 -11.28 -1.03
C CYS A 367 18.25 -10.52 -1.02
N GLY A 368 17.73 -10.21 0.18
CA GLY A 368 16.44 -9.57 0.39
C GLY A 368 15.38 -10.47 1.02
N LEU A 369 15.70 -11.73 1.34
CA LEU A 369 14.74 -12.65 1.96
C LEU A 369 14.32 -12.24 3.39
N GLU A 370 15.00 -11.28 4.02
CA GLU A 370 14.58 -10.67 5.29
C GLU A 370 13.93 -9.28 5.08
N ALA A 371 13.67 -8.87 3.84
CA ALA A 371 13.11 -7.57 3.51
C ALA A 371 11.67 -7.35 4.01
N GLY A 372 10.93 -8.42 4.32
CA GLY A 372 9.48 -8.34 4.49
C GLY A 372 8.78 -8.07 3.15
N GLN A 373 7.45 -7.87 3.21
CA GLN A 373 6.64 -7.50 2.05
C GLN A 373 6.84 -6.02 1.70
N PHE A 374 6.57 -5.66 0.44
CA PHE A 374 6.53 -4.25 0.04
C PHE A 374 5.41 -3.51 0.78
N CYS A 375 4.22 -4.13 0.81
CA CYS A 375 3.07 -3.68 1.58
C CYS A 375 2.65 -4.77 2.58
N ALA A 376 2.73 -4.49 3.89
CA ALA A 376 2.19 -5.39 4.92
C ALA A 376 0.68 -5.13 5.06
N ILE A 377 -0.16 -6.09 4.66
CA ILE A 377 -1.60 -5.93 4.48
C ILE A 377 -2.41 -7.00 5.23
N TRP A 378 -1.86 -8.22 5.32
CA TRP A 378 -2.57 -9.38 5.84
C TRP A 378 -2.18 -9.66 7.30
N GLY A 379 -2.65 -10.77 7.87
CA GLY A 379 -2.40 -11.14 9.28
C GLY A 379 -1.10 -11.91 9.52
N GLY A 380 -0.18 -11.97 8.56
CA GLY A 380 1.02 -12.81 8.61
C GLY A 380 2.31 -12.09 9.02
N PRO A 381 3.43 -12.83 9.18
CA PRO A 381 4.74 -12.23 9.47
C PRO A 381 5.31 -11.52 8.23
N GLU A 382 4.81 -10.31 7.95
CA GLU A 382 5.06 -9.53 6.73
C GLU A 382 6.06 -8.39 6.91
N LEU A 383 6.36 -8.01 8.15
CA LEU A 383 7.32 -6.95 8.45
C LEU A 383 8.76 -7.45 8.25
N PRO A 384 9.74 -6.55 8.02
CA PRO A 384 11.14 -6.95 7.84
C PRO A 384 11.67 -7.74 9.03
N GLY A 385 12.38 -8.81 8.73
CA GLY A 385 13.07 -9.65 9.71
C GLY A 385 14.42 -9.08 10.12
N ASP A 386 15.23 -9.93 10.74
CA ASP A 386 16.58 -9.56 11.17
C ASP A 386 17.51 -9.45 9.96
N GLN A 387 18.03 -8.25 9.73
CA GLN A 387 18.79 -7.93 8.52
C GLN A 387 20.18 -8.57 8.48
N ARG A 388 20.65 -9.25 9.54
CA ARG A 388 21.99 -9.87 9.58
C ARG A 388 22.31 -10.74 8.36
N ALA A 389 21.34 -11.53 7.88
CA ALA A 389 21.54 -12.39 6.72
C ALA A 389 21.77 -11.57 5.44
N ASP A 390 20.93 -10.55 5.21
CA ASP A 390 21.05 -9.66 4.05
C ASP A 390 22.26 -8.71 4.16
N ASP A 391 22.65 -8.33 5.38
CA ASP A 391 23.85 -7.54 5.66
C ASP A 391 25.13 -8.31 5.30
N ALA A 392 25.15 -9.63 5.49
CA ALA A 392 26.24 -10.49 5.03
C ALA A 392 26.39 -10.55 3.50
N PHE A 393 25.33 -10.18 2.76
CA PHE A 393 25.30 -10.12 1.30
C PHE A 393 25.52 -8.70 0.76
N SER A 394 25.85 -7.74 1.63
CA SER A 394 25.92 -6.31 1.31
C SER A 394 27.29 -5.71 1.65
N ALA A 395 27.62 -4.58 1.04
CA ALA A 395 28.64 -3.69 1.59
C ALA A 395 28.02 -2.88 2.73
N VAL A 396 28.58 -2.98 3.94
CA VAL A 396 28.03 -2.36 5.15
C VAL A 396 28.98 -1.30 5.68
N PHE A 397 28.46 -0.08 5.88
CA PHE A 397 29.15 1.03 6.54
C PHE A 397 28.48 1.30 7.88
N CYS A 398 29.20 1.10 8.98
CA CYS A 398 28.65 1.12 10.33
C CYS A 398 29.29 2.21 11.20
N SER A 399 28.48 2.89 12.01
CA SER A 399 28.94 3.95 12.89
C SER A 399 29.60 3.40 14.16
N GLU A 400 30.27 4.28 14.89
CA GLU A 400 30.50 4.03 16.31
C GLU A 400 29.17 4.01 17.08
N PRO A 401 29.12 3.38 18.27
CA PRO A 401 27.91 3.39 19.09
C PRO A 401 27.52 4.83 19.39
N LEU A 402 26.23 5.14 19.29
CA LEU A 402 25.74 6.48 19.60
C LEU A 402 26.00 6.79 21.09
N GLU A 403 26.48 8.01 21.36
CA GLU A 403 26.73 8.48 22.74
C GLU A 403 25.45 8.82 23.49
N GLU A 404 24.39 9.19 22.75
CA GLU A 404 23.06 9.57 23.22
C GLU A 404 21.95 9.07 22.28
N ASP A 405 20.70 9.15 22.71
CA ASP A 405 19.56 8.82 21.86
C ASP A 405 19.43 9.85 20.73
N ALA A 406 19.06 9.40 19.53
CA ALA A 406 18.85 10.28 18.38
C ALA A 406 17.51 9.98 17.68
N ASP A 407 16.72 11.02 17.45
CA ASP A 407 15.45 10.91 16.74
C ASP A 407 15.65 11.23 15.26
N ILE A 408 15.42 10.24 14.40
CA ILE A 408 15.42 10.38 12.95
C ILE A 408 13.96 10.53 12.53
N ALA A 409 13.59 11.72 12.02
CA ALA A 409 12.21 12.02 11.63
C ALA A 409 12.19 12.76 10.29
N GLY A 410 11.83 12.04 9.22
CA GLY A 410 11.81 12.55 7.86
C GLY A 410 12.49 11.61 6.87
N GLN A 411 12.96 12.16 5.75
CA GLN A 411 13.62 11.40 4.69
C GLN A 411 15.15 11.43 4.83
N ALA A 412 15.76 10.25 4.97
CA ALA A 412 17.21 10.14 4.83
C ALA A 412 17.60 10.06 3.36
N VAL A 413 18.74 10.66 2.98
CA VAL A 413 19.18 10.70 1.58
C VAL A 413 20.61 10.19 1.47
N VAL A 414 20.81 9.15 0.66
CA VAL A 414 22.14 8.60 0.36
C VAL A 414 22.66 9.17 -0.95
N LYS A 415 23.90 9.64 -0.94
CA LYS A 415 24.63 10.08 -2.14
C LYS A 415 25.87 9.21 -2.27
N MET A 416 26.14 8.69 -3.46
CA MET A 416 27.32 7.85 -3.67
C MET A 416 27.85 7.91 -5.10
N THR A 417 29.14 7.63 -5.24
CA THR A 417 29.78 7.39 -6.53
C THR A 417 29.85 5.88 -6.75
N VAL A 418 29.19 5.41 -7.80
CA VAL A 418 29.05 3.99 -8.16
C VAL A 418 29.57 3.73 -9.56
N THR A 419 30.26 2.61 -9.73
CA THR A 419 30.65 2.05 -11.04
C THR A 419 30.02 0.66 -11.18
N SER A 420 29.55 0.32 -12.38
CA SER A 420 29.04 -1.02 -12.73
C SER A 420 29.91 -1.65 -13.80
N ASP A 421 30.06 -2.97 -13.80
CA ASP A 421 30.62 -3.75 -14.90
C ASP A 421 29.57 -4.14 -15.96
N LYS A 422 28.29 -3.91 -15.70
CA LYS A 422 27.15 -4.16 -16.59
C LYS A 422 26.49 -2.85 -17.06
N PRO A 423 25.86 -2.84 -18.25
CA PRO A 423 25.11 -1.69 -18.75
C PRO A 423 23.79 -1.44 -18.02
N GLN A 424 23.25 -2.45 -17.33
CA GLN A 424 22.07 -2.34 -16.47
C GLN A 424 22.43 -2.91 -15.11
N ALA A 425 22.05 -2.18 -14.06
CA ALA A 425 22.23 -2.61 -12.68
C ALA A 425 21.26 -1.85 -11.79
N GLN A 426 20.92 -2.47 -10.66
CA GLN A 426 20.09 -1.89 -9.62
C GLN A 426 20.82 -1.89 -8.29
N VAL A 427 20.38 -1.05 -7.37
CA VAL A 427 20.92 -0.95 -6.02
C VAL A 427 19.78 -0.83 -5.02
N ALA A 428 19.90 -1.56 -3.92
CA ALA A 428 19.08 -1.42 -2.74
C ALA A 428 19.95 -0.90 -1.59
N VAL A 429 19.49 0.17 -0.95
CA VAL A 429 20.17 0.81 0.17
C VAL A 429 19.28 0.71 1.40
N ARG A 430 19.79 0.13 2.47
CA ARG A 430 19.08 -0.05 3.73
C ARG A 430 19.78 0.74 4.82
N LEU A 431 19.01 1.51 5.59
CA LEU A 431 19.45 2.09 6.84
C LEU A 431 18.99 1.18 7.98
N ASN A 432 19.96 0.67 8.75
CA ASN A 432 19.73 -0.30 9.81
C ASN A 432 20.17 0.25 11.17
N HIS A 433 19.44 -0.15 12.22
CA HIS A 433 19.85 -0.08 13.61
C HIS A 433 20.51 -1.40 14.00
N VAL A 434 21.82 -1.39 14.21
CA VAL A 434 22.56 -2.53 14.76
C VAL A 434 22.57 -2.44 16.28
N HIS A 435 21.93 -3.41 16.91
CA HIS A 435 21.81 -3.54 18.36
C HIS A 435 23.15 -3.97 18.98
N GLN A 436 23.31 -3.80 20.29
CA GLN A 436 24.55 -4.15 21.01
C GLN A 436 24.91 -5.64 20.94
N ASP A 437 23.92 -6.51 20.73
CA ASP A 437 24.08 -7.95 20.53
C ASP A 437 24.31 -8.35 19.06
N GLY A 438 24.31 -7.37 18.15
CA GLY A 438 24.49 -7.55 16.72
C GLY A 438 23.21 -7.80 15.92
N ALA A 439 22.02 -7.89 16.53
CA ALA A 439 20.77 -7.92 15.75
C ALA A 439 20.65 -6.67 14.89
N SER A 440 20.08 -6.78 13.68
CA SER A 440 20.01 -5.66 12.73
C SER A 440 18.56 -5.38 12.36
N THR A 441 18.01 -4.26 12.85
CA THR A 441 16.65 -3.81 12.52
C THR A 441 16.68 -2.86 11.34
N ARG A 442 15.89 -3.14 10.29
CA ARG A 442 15.72 -2.18 9.18
C ARG A 442 14.92 -0.97 9.65
N ILE A 443 15.51 0.23 9.56
CA ILE A 443 14.84 1.50 9.86
C ILE A 443 14.05 1.96 8.64
N THR A 444 14.72 2.05 7.50
CA THR A 444 14.15 2.47 6.22
C THR A 444 15.03 1.96 5.07
N TYR A 445 14.57 2.09 3.83
CA TYR A 445 15.31 1.68 2.64
C TYR A 445 14.96 2.56 1.44
N GLY A 446 15.75 2.43 0.39
CA GLY A 446 15.54 3.07 -0.92
C GLY A 446 16.10 2.18 -2.02
N LEU A 447 15.56 2.36 -3.22
CA LEU A 447 15.88 1.56 -4.40
C LEU A 447 16.23 2.49 -5.55
N LEU A 448 17.13 2.03 -6.43
CA LEU A 448 17.41 2.72 -7.68
C LEU A 448 17.87 1.72 -8.74
N ASN A 449 17.17 1.70 -9.87
CA ASN A 449 17.71 1.19 -11.12
C ASN A 449 18.64 2.26 -11.69
N LEU A 450 19.93 1.95 -11.80
CA LEU A 450 20.98 2.92 -12.14
C LEU A 450 20.85 3.47 -13.57
N THR A 451 20.06 2.82 -14.44
CA THR A 451 19.73 3.40 -15.75
C THR A 451 18.77 4.60 -15.63
N HIS A 452 18.01 4.70 -14.52
CA HIS A 452 17.09 5.79 -14.21
C HIS A 452 17.70 6.90 -13.33
N ARG A 453 19.03 6.90 -13.11
CA ARG A 453 19.74 7.88 -12.25
C ARG A 453 19.46 9.36 -12.57
N ASP A 454 19.10 9.66 -13.82
CA ASP A 454 18.84 11.02 -14.32
C ASP A 454 17.33 11.28 -14.54
N GLY A 455 16.46 10.33 -14.16
CA GLY A 455 15.01 10.41 -14.31
C GLY A 455 14.37 9.11 -14.84
N HIS A 456 13.06 8.97 -14.62
CA HIS A 456 12.34 7.72 -14.92
C HIS A 456 11.69 7.65 -16.32
N ALA A 457 11.57 8.77 -17.04
CA ALA A 457 10.92 8.82 -18.35
C ALA A 457 11.83 8.31 -19.49
N HIS A 458 13.14 8.56 -19.39
CA HIS A 458 14.11 8.26 -20.45
C HIS A 458 15.39 7.61 -19.90
N PRO A 459 15.30 6.39 -19.34
CA PRO A 459 16.46 5.71 -18.76
C PRO A 459 17.58 5.54 -19.79
N GLN A 460 18.82 5.63 -19.32
CA GLN A 460 20.03 5.53 -20.15
C GLN A 460 20.94 4.43 -19.63
N PRO A 461 21.42 3.52 -20.51
CA PRO A 461 22.31 2.45 -20.09
C PRO A 461 23.61 3.02 -19.49
N LEU A 462 24.18 2.27 -18.55
CA LEU A 462 25.49 2.54 -18.01
C LEU A 462 26.56 2.18 -19.05
N THR A 463 27.61 2.98 -19.11
CA THR A 463 28.90 2.56 -19.67
C THR A 463 29.67 1.75 -18.62
N PRO A 464 29.98 0.46 -18.84
CA PRO A 464 30.76 -0.33 -17.91
C PRO A 464 32.09 0.33 -17.54
N GLY A 465 32.45 0.32 -16.26
CA GLY A 465 33.68 0.92 -15.74
C GLY A 465 33.66 2.44 -15.57
N LYS A 466 32.59 3.14 -16.02
CA LYS A 466 32.41 4.57 -15.75
C LYS A 466 31.76 4.78 -14.38
N ALA A 467 32.29 5.74 -13.63
CA ALA A 467 31.70 6.19 -12.37
C ALA A 467 30.53 7.15 -12.60
N TYR A 468 29.49 7.01 -11.79
CA TYR A 468 28.30 7.85 -11.76
C TYR A 468 28.05 8.33 -10.33
N GLU A 469 27.64 9.58 -10.17
CA GLU A 469 27.10 10.08 -8.92
C GLU A 469 25.59 9.84 -8.91
N VAL A 470 25.08 9.23 -7.85
CA VAL A 470 23.65 8.96 -7.69
C VAL A 470 23.16 9.44 -6.33
N THR A 471 21.92 9.89 -6.30
CA THR A 471 21.19 10.27 -5.08
C THR A 471 20.01 9.34 -4.92
N ILE A 472 19.89 8.74 -3.74
CA ILE A 472 18.84 7.77 -3.41
C ILE A 472 18.14 8.26 -2.14
N PRO A 473 16.94 8.85 -2.25
CA PRO A 473 16.09 9.06 -1.09
C PRO A 473 15.66 7.70 -0.52
N LEU A 474 15.76 7.56 0.80
CA LEU A 474 15.14 6.44 1.52
C LEU A 474 13.71 6.84 1.92
N ASP A 475 12.90 5.89 2.37
CA ASP A 475 11.54 6.23 2.81
C ASP A 475 11.52 7.08 4.07
N HIS A 476 10.49 7.92 4.17
CA HIS A 476 10.19 8.67 5.38
C HIS A 476 9.96 7.72 6.55
N ILE A 477 10.47 8.11 7.71
CA ILE A 477 10.31 7.36 8.96
C ILE A 477 10.39 8.30 10.15
N ALA A 478 9.76 7.92 11.26
CA ALA A 478 10.05 8.47 12.58
C ALA A 478 10.58 7.32 13.47
N TYR A 479 11.87 7.35 13.77
CA TYR A 479 12.57 6.29 14.49
C TYR A 479 13.56 6.85 15.52
N ARG A 480 13.53 6.32 16.74
CA ARG A 480 14.49 6.63 17.80
C ARG A 480 15.61 5.59 17.83
N MET A 481 16.81 6.06 17.53
CA MET A 481 18.04 5.31 17.77
C MET A 481 18.41 5.39 19.26
N PRO A 482 18.49 4.26 19.98
CA PRO A 482 18.92 4.28 21.37
C PRO A 482 20.44 4.45 21.47
N ARG A 483 20.87 5.10 22.56
CA ARG A 483 22.28 5.15 22.99
C ARG A 483 22.91 3.76 22.98
N GLY A 484 24.13 3.68 22.45
CA GLY A 484 24.89 2.44 22.33
C GLY A 484 24.50 1.57 21.13
N GLY A 485 23.38 1.85 20.46
CA GLY A 485 23.09 1.30 19.13
C GLY A 485 24.06 1.87 18.09
N ARG A 486 24.16 1.25 16.92
CA ARG A 486 24.93 1.74 15.78
C ARG A 486 24.03 1.95 14.57
N LEU A 487 24.29 2.99 13.79
CA LEU A 487 23.70 3.18 12.47
C LEU A 487 24.53 2.41 11.44
N ALA A 488 23.87 1.66 10.57
CA ALA A 488 24.52 0.98 9.47
C ALA A 488 23.81 1.29 8.14
N VAL A 489 24.59 1.62 7.12
CA VAL A 489 24.11 1.69 5.73
C VAL A 489 24.58 0.43 5.01
N ALA A 490 23.65 -0.41 4.61
CA ALA A 490 23.92 -1.64 3.86
C ALA A 490 23.50 -1.47 2.39
N ILE A 491 24.41 -1.79 1.47
CA ILE A 491 24.25 -1.63 0.03
C ILE A 491 24.34 -2.99 -0.65
N SER A 492 23.28 -3.40 -1.33
CA SER A 492 23.21 -4.61 -2.15
C SER A 492 22.81 -4.28 -3.59
N ASN A 493 23.09 -5.16 -4.54
CA ASN A 493 22.64 -5.04 -5.94
C ASN A 493 21.60 -6.11 -6.34
N ALA A 494 21.05 -6.82 -5.34
CA ALA A 494 19.87 -7.67 -5.42
C ALA A 494 19.02 -7.44 -4.16
N TYR A 495 17.69 -7.60 -4.28
CA TYR A 495 16.76 -7.45 -3.16
C TYR A 495 15.44 -8.22 -3.39
N TRP A 496 15.57 -9.52 -3.65
CA TRP A 496 14.48 -10.46 -3.95
C TRP A 496 13.73 -10.92 -2.69
N PRO A 497 12.40 -11.11 -2.72
CA PRO A 497 11.50 -10.93 -3.86
C PRO A 497 10.94 -9.51 -4.00
N LEU A 498 11.39 -8.56 -3.18
CA LEU A 498 10.84 -7.19 -3.18
C LEU A 498 11.01 -6.51 -4.54
N ILE A 499 12.17 -6.66 -5.18
CA ILE A 499 12.38 -6.27 -6.58
C ILE A 499 12.75 -7.47 -7.45
N TRP A 500 12.30 -7.43 -8.70
CA TRP A 500 12.75 -8.37 -9.71
C TRP A 500 14.25 -8.16 -10.02
N PRO A 501 15.05 -9.22 -10.29
CA PRO A 501 16.46 -9.07 -10.59
C PRO A 501 16.74 -8.28 -11.88
N SER A 502 17.93 -7.71 -11.99
CA SER A 502 18.45 -7.24 -13.29
C SER A 502 18.75 -8.42 -14.24
N PRO A 503 18.75 -8.26 -15.58
CA PRO A 503 18.95 -9.37 -16.53
C PRO A 503 20.27 -10.12 -16.43
N GLU A 504 21.30 -9.45 -15.92
CA GLU A 504 22.63 -10.02 -15.72
C GLU A 504 23.09 -9.79 -14.29
N ALA A 505 23.79 -10.78 -13.72
CA ALA A 505 24.51 -10.61 -12.47
C ALA A 505 25.73 -9.71 -12.73
N GLY A 506 25.73 -8.54 -12.10
CA GLY A 506 26.81 -7.55 -12.19
C GLY A 506 27.51 -7.32 -10.86
N THR A 507 28.64 -6.64 -10.92
CA THR A 507 29.41 -6.15 -9.78
C THR A 507 29.37 -4.64 -9.76
N LEU A 508 29.02 -4.06 -8.61
CA LEU A 508 29.17 -2.63 -8.37
C LEU A 508 30.44 -2.33 -7.57
N THR A 509 31.04 -1.18 -7.82
CA THR A 509 32.10 -0.60 -6.98
C THR A 509 31.65 0.76 -6.46
N ILE A 510 31.65 0.92 -5.13
CA ILE A 510 31.38 2.18 -4.44
C ILE A 510 32.71 2.80 -4.04
N SER A 511 32.99 4.03 -4.48
CA SER A 511 34.26 4.73 -4.21
C SER A 511 34.12 5.98 -3.35
N ALA A 512 32.90 6.46 -3.18
CA ALA A 512 32.57 7.56 -2.28
C ALA A 512 31.09 7.46 -1.90
N GLY A 513 30.72 7.94 -0.71
CA GLY A 513 29.33 8.15 -0.39
C GLY A 513 29.10 8.77 0.98
N SER A 514 27.86 9.18 1.19
CA SER A 514 27.38 9.81 2.41
C SER A 514 25.89 9.57 2.58
N ILE A 515 25.42 9.67 3.83
CA ILE A 515 24.00 9.75 4.18
C ILE A 515 23.73 11.08 4.88
N ASP A 516 22.68 11.75 4.43
CA ASP A 516 22.07 12.90 5.09
C ASP A 516 20.91 12.41 5.96
N LEU A 517 21.01 12.59 7.28
CA LEU A 517 20.01 12.14 8.25
C LEU A 517 19.16 13.32 8.74
N PRO A 518 17.81 13.20 8.74
CA PRO A 518 16.90 14.20 9.26
C PRO A 518 16.78 14.06 10.78
N VAL A 519 17.84 14.41 11.50
CA VAL A 519 17.87 14.33 12.96
C VAL A 519 17.10 15.51 13.56
N ARG A 520 16.21 15.24 14.51
CA ARG A 520 15.51 16.27 15.29
C ARG A 520 15.94 16.24 16.76
N PRO A 521 15.70 17.33 17.53
CA PRO A 521 15.88 17.30 18.98
C PRO A 521 15.08 16.14 19.62
N PRO A 522 15.68 15.35 20.52
CA PRO A 522 15.01 14.20 21.10
C PRO A 522 13.69 14.56 21.82
N ALA A 523 12.60 13.89 21.44
CA ALA A 523 11.30 14.03 22.09
C ALA A 523 11.36 13.51 23.54
N LYS A 524 10.85 14.30 24.49
CA LYS A 524 10.88 13.97 25.92
C LYS A 524 9.66 13.15 26.39
N GLY A 525 8.63 13.05 25.56
CA GLY A 525 7.36 12.39 25.80
C GLY A 525 6.46 12.57 24.58
N ASP A 526 5.16 12.33 24.74
CA ASP A 526 4.18 12.67 23.71
C ASP A 526 4.06 14.19 23.56
N GLU A 527 4.16 14.68 22.32
CA GLU A 527 3.97 16.08 21.95
C GLU A 527 2.52 16.35 21.48
N VAL A 528 1.82 15.30 21.08
CA VAL A 528 0.39 15.28 20.73
C VAL A 528 -0.24 13.99 21.25
N THR A 529 -1.53 14.01 21.54
CA THR A 529 -2.29 12.85 22.01
C THR A 529 -3.53 12.66 21.14
N PHE A 530 -3.94 11.41 21.00
CA PHE A 530 -5.20 11.07 20.33
C PHE A 530 -6.16 10.47 21.35
N GLU A 531 -7.46 10.54 21.05
CA GLU A 531 -8.44 9.74 21.79
C GLU A 531 -8.18 8.24 21.55
N GLU A 532 -8.65 7.41 22.47
CA GLU A 532 -8.64 5.96 22.29
C GLU A 532 -9.61 5.55 21.18
N PRO A 533 -9.38 4.41 20.50
CA PRO A 533 -10.34 3.85 19.56
C PRO A 533 -11.70 3.60 20.24
N GLU A 534 -12.75 4.23 19.71
CA GLU A 534 -14.14 4.02 20.14
C GLU A 534 -14.97 3.60 18.93
N THR A 535 -15.71 2.50 19.08
CA THR A 535 -16.60 1.96 18.05
C THR A 535 -17.91 1.50 18.71
N ASP A 536 -19.05 1.66 18.03
CA ASP A 536 -20.34 1.22 18.56
C ASP A 536 -20.45 -0.33 18.57
N ILE A 537 -19.70 -0.97 17.67
CA ILE A 537 -19.62 -2.41 17.49
C ILE A 537 -18.13 -2.76 17.39
N GLU A 538 -17.67 -3.74 18.17
CA GLU A 538 -16.26 -4.17 18.16
C GLU A 538 -15.91 -5.04 16.95
N THR A 539 -16.85 -5.85 16.48
CA THR A 539 -16.65 -6.77 15.35
C THR A 539 -17.96 -7.06 14.62
N TRP A 540 -17.88 -7.37 13.33
CA TRP A 540 -19.06 -7.79 12.57
C TRP A 540 -19.51 -9.19 13.03
N GLU A 541 -20.82 -9.41 13.10
CA GLU A 541 -21.37 -10.69 13.53
C GLU A 541 -21.30 -11.72 12.41
N HIS A 542 -20.66 -12.87 12.68
CA HIS A 542 -20.53 -13.97 11.72
C HIS A 542 -20.25 -15.30 12.42
N ASP A 543 -20.58 -16.41 11.75
CA ASP A 543 -20.15 -17.75 12.15
C ASP A 543 -18.81 -18.10 11.48
N VAL A 544 -17.83 -18.54 12.25
CA VAL A 544 -16.58 -19.09 11.70
C VAL A 544 -16.79 -20.56 11.34
N ILE A 545 -16.78 -20.88 10.04
CA ILE A 545 -16.84 -22.25 9.51
C ILE A 545 -15.44 -22.87 9.45
N ARG A 546 -14.46 -22.07 9.02
CA ARG A 546 -13.04 -22.45 8.95
C ARG A 546 -12.20 -21.26 9.41
N PRO A 547 -11.29 -21.41 10.38
CA PRO A 547 -10.48 -20.30 10.86
C PRO A 547 -9.46 -19.86 9.80
N ALA A 548 -9.11 -18.57 9.83
CA ALA A 548 -8.01 -18.02 9.04
C ALA A 548 -6.65 -18.51 9.57
N GLY A 549 -5.63 -18.51 8.71
CA GLY A 549 -4.28 -18.93 9.04
C GLY A 549 -3.23 -18.39 8.06
N PHE A 550 -2.12 -17.89 8.59
CA PHE A 550 -1.06 -17.29 7.78
C PHE A 550 0.25 -18.01 8.03
N LYS A 551 0.92 -18.47 6.97
CA LYS A 551 2.19 -19.20 7.08
C LYS A 551 3.18 -18.71 6.02
N ARG A 552 4.42 -18.48 6.45
CA ARG A 552 5.55 -18.14 5.57
C ARG A 552 6.74 -18.99 5.98
N TRP A 553 7.45 -19.56 5.02
CA TRP A 553 8.70 -20.29 5.27
C TRP A 553 9.60 -20.29 4.05
N ARG A 554 10.88 -20.62 4.26
CA ARG A 554 11.90 -20.68 3.22
C ARG A 554 12.46 -22.08 3.12
N GLU A 555 12.76 -22.50 1.90
CA GLU A 555 13.41 -23.76 1.59
C GLU A 555 14.63 -23.50 0.71
N THR A 556 15.71 -24.26 0.94
CA THR A 556 16.87 -24.31 0.05
C THR A 556 17.08 -25.75 -0.38
N ASP A 557 16.91 -26.02 -1.67
CA ASP A 557 17.25 -27.33 -2.23
C ASP A 557 18.77 -27.44 -2.34
N MET A 558 19.37 -28.24 -1.46
CA MET A 558 20.81 -28.43 -1.39
C MET A 558 21.42 -29.10 -2.63
N LYS A 559 20.61 -29.76 -3.47
CA LYS A 559 21.06 -30.41 -4.71
C LYS A 559 21.09 -29.41 -5.86
N THR A 560 20.06 -28.57 -5.98
CA THR A 560 19.92 -27.64 -7.12
C THR A 560 20.40 -26.23 -6.81
N GLY A 561 20.53 -25.86 -5.52
CA GLY A 561 20.86 -24.51 -5.06
C GLY A 561 19.68 -23.55 -5.04
N LEU A 562 18.49 -23.96 -5.49
CA LEU A 562 17.30 -23.11 -5.54
C LEU A 562 16.84 -22.73 -4.13
N VAL A 563 16.50 -21.45 -3.95
CA VAL A 563 15.90 -20.90 -2.75
C VAL A 563 14.45 -20.52 -3.04
N THR A 564 13.53 -21.02 -2.22
CA THR A 564 12.08 -20.77 -2.37
C THR A 564 11.52 -20.12 -1.13
N LEU A 565 10.81 -19.01 -1.28
CA LEU A 565 9.90 -18.46 -0.27
C LEU A 565 8.49 -18.97 -0.56
N HIS A 566 7.86 -19.59 0.44
CA HIS A 566 6.47 -20.03 0.39
C HIS A 566 5.61 -19.13 1.26
N VAL A 567 4.44 -18.76 0.74
CA VAL A 567 3.42 -17.99 1.46
C VAL A 567 2.09 -18.72 1.35
N VAL A 568 1.38 -18.84 2.47
CA VAL A 568 -0.01 -19.27 2.54
C VAL A 568 -0.77 -18.22 3.32
N ASP A 569 -1.74 -17.61 2.65
CA ASP A 569 -2.67 -16.65 3.24
C ASP A 569 -4.06 -17.25 3.14
N ASP A 570 -4.46 -17.91 4.23
CA ASP A 570 -5.78 -18.51 4.36
C ASP A 570 -6.71 -17.56 5.12
N PHE A 571 -7.70 -17.01 4.43
CA PHE A 571 -8.62 -16.02 4.99
C PHE A 571 -9.77 -16.66 5.78
N GLY A 572 -9.79 -17.99 5.90
CA GLY A 572 -10.86 -18.69 6.57
C GLY A 572 -12.08 -18.90 5.67
N LYS A 573 -13.16 -19.37 6.28
CA LYS A 573 -14.49 -19.47 5.70
C LYS A 573 -15.50 -19.05 6.75
N VAL A 574 -16.35 -18.10 6.43
CA VAL A 574 -17.29 -17.47 7.36
C VAL A 574 -18.69 -17.46 6.78
N ARG A 575 -19.70 -17.43 7.64
CA ARG A 575 -21.08 -17.10 7.28
C ARG A 575 -21.46 -15.77 7.91
N ASP A 576 -21.87 -14.81 7.10
CA ASP A 576 -22.44 -13.57 7.60
C ASP A 576 -23.75 -13.83 8.36
N SER A 577 -23.87 -13.30 9.58
CA SER A 577 -25.01 -13.57 10.46
C SER A 577 -26.30 -12.84 10.06
N ASP A 578 -26.21 -11.75 9.31
CA ASP A 578 -27.36 -10.96 8.87
C ASP A 578 -27.99 -11.56 7.61
N HIS A 579 -27.20 -11.72 6.55
CA HIS A 579 -27.71 -12.16 5.24
C HIS A 579 -27.36 -13.60 4.87
N GLY A 580 -26.67 -14.34 5.74
CA GLY A 580 -26.42 -15.78 5.60
C GLY A 580 -25.46 -16.17 4.47
N LEU A 581 -24.76 -15.21 3.85
CA LEU A 581 -23.80 -15.51 2.79
C LEU A 581 -22.61 -16.25 3.39
N VAL A 582 -22.18 -17.33 2.75
CA VAL A 582 -20.93 -18.01 3.12
C VAL A 582 -19.85 -17.64 2.12
N THR A 583 -18.72 -17.15 2.61
CA THR A 583 -17.53 -16.90 1.79
C THR A 583 -16.29 -17.50 2.40
N GLY A 584 -15.34 -17.90 1.57
CA GLY A 584 -14.03 -18.35 2.00
C GLY A 584 -12.98 -18.09 0.94
N ALA A 585 -11.73 -17.90 1.34
CA ALA A 585 -10.64 -17.68 0.41
C ALA A 585 -9.32 -18.23 0.94
N ILE A 586 -8.48 -18.71 0.04
CA ILE A 586 -7.09 -19.09 0.34
C ILE A 586 -6.18 -18.77 -0.84
N ALA A 587 -5.02 -18.21 -0.54
CA ALA A 587 -3.96 -17.96 -1.50
C ALA A 587 -2.69 -18.73 -1.11
N THR A 588 -2.05 -19.35 -2.10
CA THR A 588 -0.71 -19.93 -1.97
C THR A 588 0.22 -19.28 -2.97
N LYS A 589 1.43 -18.91 -2.52
CA LYS A 589 2.40 -18.19 -3.35
C LYS A 589 3.79 -18.82 -3.22
N GLN A 590 4.55 -18.80 -4.30
CA GLN A 590 5.95 -19.21 -4.31
C GLN A 590 6.83 -18.22 -5.05
N TRP A 591 7.96 -17.88 -4.46
CA TRP A 591 9.02 -17.07 -5.06
C TRP A 591 10.31 -17.89 -5.09
N VAL A 592 10.78 -18.25 -6.28
CA VAL A 592 11.90 -19.15 -6.50
C VAL A 592 13.04 -18.41 -7.19
N ILE A 593 14.27 -18.58 -6.70
CA ILE A 593 15.46 -18.06 -7.34
C ILE A 593 16.71 -18.89 -7.01
N HIS A 594 17.64 -18.99 -7.96
CA HIS A 594 18.99 -19.51 -7.75
C HIS A 594 19.94 -18.37 -7.36
N PRO A 595 20.79 -18.52 -6.32
CA PRO A 595 21.70 -17.48 -5.85
C PRO A 595 22.60 -16.85 -6.91
N ASP A 596 22.99 -17.62 -7.93
CA ASP A 596 23.95 -17.21 -8.96
C ASP A 596 23.33 -16.88 -10.33
N ASP A 597 22.00 -17.02 -10.49
CA ASP A 597 21.35 -16.83 -11.80
C ASP A 597 20.10 -15.93 -11.69
N PRO A 598 20.17 -14.66 -12.14
CA PRO A 598 19.02 -13.76 -12.10
C PRO A 598 17.87 -14.19 -13.03
N ASN A 599 18.12 -15.05 -14.02
CA ASN A 599 17.12 -15.54 -14.96
C ASN A 599 16.38 -16.78 -14.45
N SER A 600 16.72 -17.25 -13.26
CA SER A 600 16.00 -18.30 -12.55
C SER A 600 14.80 -17.78 -11.74
N ALA A 601 14.64 -16.45 -11.65
CA ALA A 601 13.55 -15.81 -10.92
C ALA A 601 12.18 -16.25 -11.46
N ARG A 602 11.36 -16.81 -10.56
CA ARG A 602 9.99 -17.22 -10.86
C ARG A 602 9.09 -16.92 -9.67
N ALA A 603 7.92 -16.37 -9.96
CA ALA A 603 6.84 -16.16 -9.01
C ALA A 603 5.59 -16.91 -9.48
N SER A 604 4.83 -17.47 -8.55
CA SER A 604 3.55 -18.13 -8.84
C SER A 604 2.55 -17.91 -7.72
N THR A 605 1.27 -17.80 -8.06
CA THR A 605 0.17 -17.78 -7.09
C THR A 605 -0.93 -18.75 -7.50
N HIS A 606 -1.64 -19.26 -6.51
CA HIS A 606 -2.86 -20.03 -6.68
C HIS A 606 -3.87 -19.57 -5.64
N TRP A 607 -4.98 -19.00 -6.10
CA TRP A 607 -6.10 -18.55 -5.29
C TRP A 607 -7.31 -19.44 -5.51
N VAL A 608 -8.06 -19.66 -4.42
CA VAL A 608 -9.37 -20.28 -4.44
C VAL A 608 -10.33 -19.41 -3.64
N ASP A 609 -11.39 -18.93 -4.28
CA ASP A 609 -12.47 -18.17 -3.67
C ASP A 609 -13.76 -19.00 -3.69
N GLU A 610 -14.43 -19.10 -2.54
CA GLU A 610 -15.65 -19.87 -2.32
C GLU A 610 -16.82 -18.94 -1.99
N PHE A 611 -17.99 -19.24 -2.55
CA PHE A 611 -19.25 -18.52 -2.30
C PHE A 611 -20.39 -19.53 -2.17
N GLU A 612 -21.17 -19.48 -1.09
CA GLU A 612 -22.36 -20.34 -0.93
C GLU A 612 -23.58 -19.58 -0.43
N ARG A 613 -24.73 -19.83 -1.06
CA ARG A 613 -26.02 -19.23 -0.70
C ARG A 613 -27.18 -20.12 -1.12
N GLY A 614 -28.11 -20.43 -0.19
CA GLY A 614 -29.39 -21.07 -0.56
C GLY A 614 -29.27 -22.39 -1.35
N GLY A 615 -28.17 -23.13 -1.21
CA GLY A 615 -27.86 -24.34 -1.99
C GLY A 615 -27.00 -24.10 -3.24
N LEU A 616 -26.88 -22.86 -3.70
CA LEU A 616 -25.88 -22.43 -4.69
C LEU A 616 -24.49 -22.52 -4.06
N ARG A 617 -23.54 -23.11 -4.79
CA ARG A 617 -22.13 -23.18 -4.42
C ARG A 617 -21.32 -22.76 -5.63
N LEU A 618 -20.59 -21.67 -5.52
CA LEU A 618 -19.72 -21.15 -6.56
C LEU A 618 -18.28 -21.19 -6.07
N CYS A 619 -17.38 -21.42 -7.00
CA CYS A 619 -15.94 -21.40 -6.74
C CYS A 619 -15.25 -20.71 -7.91
N THR A 620 -14.24 -19.89 -7.63
CA THR A 620 -13.27 -19.48 -8.63
C THR A 620 -11.87 -19.88 -8.21
N GLU A 621 -11.08 -20.34 -9.18
CA GLU A 621 -9.67 -20.69 -9.01
C GLU A 621 -8.86 -19.84 -9.99
N THR A 622 -7.85 -19.15 -9.48
CA THR A 622 -6.88 -18.46 -10.33
C THR A 622 -5.48 -18.99 -10.10
N VAL A 623 -4.76 -19.29 -11.17
CA VAL A 623 -3.35 -19.71 -11.13
C VAL A 623 -2.56 -18.75 -12.00
N THR A 624 -1.59 -18.06 -11.41
CA THR A 624 -0.75 -17.08 -12.12
C THR A 624 0.73 -17.40 -11.96
N GLU A 625 1.52 -17.07 -12.97
CA GLU A 625 2.97 -17.20 -12.96
C GLU A 625 3.64 -16.01 -13.66
N MET A 626 4.81 -15.63 -13.16
CA MET A 626 5.74 -14.74 -13.84
C MET A 626 7.16 -15.29 -13.75
N TRP A 627 7.90 -15.24 -14.86
CA TRP A 627 9.34 -15.53 -14.88
C TRP A 627 10.02 -14.70 -15.98
N SER A 628 11.35 -14.73 -16.04
CA SER A 628 12.08 -13.94 -17.04
C SER A 628 13.32 -14.65 -17.56
N ASP A 629 13.66 -14.41 -18.82
CA ASP A 629 15.02 -14.60 -19.35
C ASP A 629 15.75 -13.25 -19.45
N SER A 630 16.93 -13.23 -20.06
CA SER A 630 17.74 -12.02 -20.18
C SER A 630 17.15 -10.92 -21.08
N GLN A 631 16.05 -11.21 -21.79
CA GLN A 631 15.44 -10.31 -22.76
C GLN A 631 13.95 -10.08 -22.53
N HIS A 632 13.26 -11.00 -21.86
CA HIS A 632 11.81 -10.97 -21.77
C HIS A 632 11.29 -11.42 -20.41
N PHE A 633 10.17 -10.83 -20.02
CA PHE A 633 9.24 -11.37 -19.05
C PHE A 633 8.22 -12.28 -19.73
N TYR A 634 7.84 -13.34 -19.02
CA TYR A 634 6.80 -14.26 -19.39
C TYR A 634 5.76 -14.29 -18.27
N LEU A 635 4.50 -14.25 -18.67
CA LEU A 635 3.35 -14.24 -17.78
C LEU A 635 2.40 -15.35 -18.22
N ALA A 636 1.88 -16.10 -17.26
CA ALA A 636 0.78 -17.04 -17.46
C ALA A 636 -0.31 -16.77 -16.42
N ALA A 637 -1.57 -16.85 -16.83
CA ALA A 637 -2.70 -16.83 -15.91
C ALA A 637 -3.79 -17.77 -16.41
N GLN A 638 -4.46 -18.45 -15.48
CA GLN A 638 -5.64 -19.27 -15.72
C GLN A 638 -6.72 -18.87 -14.73
N VAL A 639 -7.96 -18.74 -15.20
CA VAL A 639 -9.15 -18.52 -14.38
C VAL A 639 -10.12 -19.65 -14.67
N ARG A 640 -10.59 -20.32 -13.62
CA ARG A 640 -11.66 -21.31 -13.71
C ARG A 640 -12.78 -20.96 -12.76
N ALA A 641 -14.01 -21.21 -13.18
CA ALA A 641 -15.19 -21.01 -12.36
C ALA A 641 -16.12 -22.22 -12.39
N TRP A 642 -16.68 -22.54 -11.23
CA TRP A 642 -17.59 -23.67 -11.04
C TRP A 642 -18.92 -23.23 -10.45
N GLU A 643 -19.99 -23.90 -10.89
CA GLU A 643 -21.31 -23.89 -10.27
C GLU A 643 -21.60 -25.31 -9.78
N GLY A 644 -21.53 -25.53 -8.47
CA GLY A 644 -21.53 -26.86 -7.88
C GLY A 644 -20.29 -27.66 -8.29
N GLU A 645 -20.49 -28.74 -9.03
CA GLU A 645 -19.39 -29.57 -9.58
C GLU A 645 -19.13 -29.28 -11.08
N ASP A 646 -19.98 -28.45 -11.69
CA ASP A 646 -19.90 -28.15 -13.12
C ASP A 646 -18.90 -27.01 -13.36
N LEU A 647 -17.86 -27.29 -14.16
CA LEU A 647 -16.95 -26.26 -14.67
C LEU A 647 -17.68 -25.43 -15.74
N ILE A 648 -17.99 -24.18 -15.43
CA ILE A 648 -18.76 -23.30 -16.32
C ILE A 648 -17.89 -22.32 -17.10
N PHE A 649 -16.66 -22.10 -16.67
CA PHE A 649 -15.69 -21.22 -17.33
C PHE A 649 -14.26 -21.72 -17.11
N ASP A 650 -13.43 -21.70 -18.15
CA ASP A 650 -11.99 -21.97 -18.10
C ASP A 650 -11.31 -21.10 -19.15
N SER A 651 -10.47 -20.17 -18.72
CA SER A 651 -9.65 -19.33 -19.59
C SER A 651 -8.19 -19.45 -19.21
N GLN A 652 -7.32 -19.35 -20.22
CA GLN A 652 -5.88 -19.30 -20.02
C GLN A 652 -5.27 -18.25 -20.94
N VAL A 653 -4.40 -17.41 -20.39
CA VAL A 653 -3.66 -16.38 -21.11
C VAL A 653 -2.17 -16.54 -20.87
N ASN A 654 -1.38 -16.40 -21.93
CA ASN A 654 0.07 -16.32 -21.86
C ASN A 654 0.51 -15.02 -22.54
N LYS A 655 1.37 -14.25 -21.88
CA LYS A 655 1.91 -13.00 -22.41
C LYS A 655 3.44 -13.03 -22.35
N LYS A 656 4.05 -12.35 -23.31
CA LYS A 656 5.50 -12.10 -23.39
C LYS A 656 5.72 -10.60 -23.49
N ARG A 657 6.67 -10.06 -22.72
CA ARG A 657 7.01 -8.63 -22.65
C ARG A 657 8.52 -8.47 -22.67
N ASP A 658 9.00 -7.36 -23.20
CA ASP A 658 10.43 -7.05 -23.18
C ASP A 658 10.88 -6.74 -21.75
N ARG A 659 12.14 -6.98 -21.42
CA ARG A 659 12.74 -6.78 -20.09
C ARG A 659 13.84 -5.73 -20.10
#